data_AF-A0A5M3MVU0-F1
#
_entry.id   AF-A0A5M3MVU0-F1
#
_cell.length_a   1.000
_cell.length_b   1.000
_cell.length_c   1.000
_cell.angle_alpha   90.00
_cell.angle_beta   90.00
_cell.angle_gamma   90.00
#
_symmetry.space_group_name_H-M   'P 1'
#
loop_
_entity.id
_entity.type
_entity.pdbx_description
1 polymer ?
#
loop_
_entity_poly.entity_id
_entity_poly.type
_entity_poly.pdbx_seq_one_letter_code
_entity_poly.pdbx_strand_id
1 'polypeptide(L)'
;MTVSFSLWTLTLSVLSLHLQLHTAAAGGSYAPTTDAPCPDPSSQPLVRSFSSEQSTNPQEQAYIHALEANTLPDAWKNWLGDASEIGYTFSDFPAGSFPRIGIGVGGGGYRGALYGAGVLNALDGRNSSAKKSGTGGLLQVASYIAGSSGGSWVTASMLMNDWPTTSNLVYGGGGLNGWMLEQDLFDPSDGGGQNQQYYQAVMDSVKSKAATGLPTSIVDPWGRLLAYHFLNGTTSKNMYDDSAHGAGQLWSAIPQSPAFQQYAVPFPLIVSDSLHENQNVSGVLPLDNVVYEFSPYEFGSWDPNLAAMVYVAYVGTHLSDGSAANGKCTMGFDQASFIIGASANNFSGNLNNGGVDGFSSSDQQVLLSQLNDPSNSPNNAAANVPNPFQSVSSSTFSESGSNYLGLVDGGANGEHVPFGSLLVKSRFVDVVVALDAGADIVNDWPNGTSLLQTSNRVKNVLSTSHQQFPQIPSSSGDFINYGMNMRPTFFGCNPAHNPPESPLVIYLPNSPPVDGTQPYTNPSSSIFNYTDDLTSAFMNQAYANAVGGFMPNKTGADPDWGLCLRCAAIDRARYKAASSATPSPTSSSSSQTKGLLSATSSFSSSTSQATDTIPSTTQVLLPSSSTFVSSSLSESYLDQETSLLSSATTSISEDAQPTLSASADRFAGSRRAQATSTPQRSEICQKCFQQYCYNPNAPPPPSSVPGRQTVFEQPLPLGGIPQVEYWVKTHKAELAGIVLGVVAFIGGAIGGISILAEEAREETTVLPGG
;
A
#
# COMPACT_ATOMS: atom_id res chain seq x y z
N MET A 1 8.55 2.65 51.71
CA MET A 1 9.11 3.46 50.61
C MET A 1 10.51 2.90 50.30
N THR A 2 10.63 2.03 49.30
CA THR A 2 11.94 1.43 48.89
C THR A 2 11.89 0.62 47.59
N VAL A 3 10.70 0.18 47.13
CA VAL A 3 10.57 -0.74 45.96
C VAL A 3 10.41 0.01 44.62
N SER A 4 9.96 1.26 44.63
CA SER A 4 9.64 2.02 43.40
C SER A 4 10.85 2.54 42.61
N PHE A 5 12.08 2.47 43.15
CA PHE A 5 13.27 2.99 42.46
C PHE A 5 13.85 2.04 41.41
N SER A 6 13.65 0.72 41.55
CA SER A 6 14.36 -0.29 40.75
C SER A 6 13.89 -0.40 39.29
N LEU A 7 12.65 0.01 38.97
CA LEU A 7 12.20 0.08 37.58
C LEU A 7 12.76 1.31 36.85
N TRP A 8 12.90 2.44 37.55
CA TRP A 8 13.45 3.67 36.98
C TRP A 8 14.93 3.54 36.61
N THR A 9 15.69 2.72 37.35
CA THR A 9 17.07 2.40 36.97
C THR A 9 17.16 1.59 35.67
N LEU A 10 16.22 0.70 35.40
CA LEU A 10 16.21 -0.09 34.16
C LEU A 10 15.89 0.79 32.94
N THR A 11 14.89 1.68 33.04
CA THR A 11 14.55 2.59 31.94
C THR A 11 15.67 3.59 31.66
N LEU A 12 16.35 4.11 32.69
CA LEU A 12 17.54 4.94 32.47
C LEU A 12 18.72 4.16 31.86
N SER A 13 18.92 2.87 32.15
CA SER A 13 19.98 2.09 31.49
C SER A 13 19.73 1.93 29.99
N VAL A 14 18.49 1.63 29.59
CA VAL A 14 18.11 1.56 28.16
C VAL A 14 18.25 2.92 27.49
N LEU A 15 17.76 4.00 28.13
CA LEU A 15 17.89 5.37 27.62
C LEU A 15 19.37 5.80 27.48
N SER A 16 20.24 5.34 28.38
CA SER A 16 21.68 5.65 28.35
C SER A 16 22.39 4.94 27.18
N LEU A 17 21.95 3.73 26.82
CA LEU A 17 22.44 3.03 25.62
C LEU A 17 21.92 3.71 24.35
N HIS A 18 20.65 4.16 24.33
CA HIS A 18 20.11 4.96 23.23
C HIS A 18 20.87 6.29 23.04
N LEU A 19 21.36 6.91 24.12
CA LEU A 19 22.18 8.12 24.05
C LEU A 19 23.54 7.90 23.36
N GLN A 20 23.98 6.66 23.16
CA GLN A 20 25.17 6.32 22.37
C GLN A 20 24.88 6.09 20.87
N LEU A 21 23.60 6.03 20.45
CA LEU A 21 23.20 6.07 19.04
C LEU A 21 23.05 7.51 18.49
N HIS A 22 23.19 8.54 19.33
CA HIS A 22 22.89 9.95 19.01
C HIS A 22 23.88 10.66 18.05
N THR A 23 24.56 9.93 17.17
CA THR A 23 25.48 10.50 16.15
C THR A 23 25.26 9.97 14.72
N ALA A 24 24.34 9.03 14.49
CA ALA A 24 24.07 8.51 13.15
C ALA A 24 23.11 9.39 12.31
N ALA A 25 22.19 10.12 12.96
CA ALA A 25 21.17 10.95 12.30
C ALA A 25 21.62 12.40 12.02
N ALA A 26 22.92 12.61 11.74
CA ALA A 26 23.55 13.93 11.64
C ALA A 26 24.29 14.16 10.30
N GLY A 27 23.67 13.75 9.19
CA GLY A 27 24.16 14.04 7.84
C GLY A 27 23.13 13.65 6.78
N GLY A 28 22.88 14.52 5.80
CA GLY A 28 21.97 14.28 4.67
C GLY A 28 22.56 13.32 3.62
N SER A 29 23.11 12.19 4.06
CA SER A 29 23.85 11.23 3.24
C SER A 29 22.97 10.05 2.83
N TYR A 30 23.11 9.60 1.59
CA TYR A 30 22.57 8.33 1.12
C TYR A 30 23.51 7.14 1.42
N ALA A 31 24.81 7.40 1.61
CA ALA A 31 25.81 6.39 1.94
C ALA A 31 25.60 5.83 3.37
N PRO A 32 25.46 4.50 3.54
CA PRO A 32 25.40 3.85 4.85
C PRO A 32 26.76 3.81 5.56
N THR A 33 26.77 3.62 6.89
CA THR A 33 28.01 3.36 7.65
C THR A 33 28.18 1.86 7.90
N THR A 34 29.23 1.25 7.33
CA THR A 34 29.45 -0.22 7.33
C THR A 34 30.31 -0.75 8.49
N ASP A 35 30.82 0.13 9.35
CA ASP A 35 31.69 -0.23 10.48
C ASP A 35 31.09 0.06 11.87
N ALA A 36 29.78 0.27 11.96
CA ALA A 36 29.11 0.48 13.25
C ALA A 36 29.22 -0.79 14.14
N PRO A 37 29.28 -0.67 15.47
CA PRO A 37 29.26 -1.84 16.35
C PRO A 37 27.87 -2.51 16.31
N CYS A 38 27.82 -3.82 16.13
CA CYS A 38 26.58 -4.57 16.33
C CYS A 38 26.18 -4.59 17.83
N PRO A 39 24.88 -4.78 18.15
CA PRO A 39 24.43 -5.15 19.49
C PRO A 39 25.10 -6.45 19.98
N ASP A 40 25.19 -6.64 21.30
CA ASP A 40 25.64 -7.90 21.89
C ASP A 40 24.57 -8.99 21.66
N PRO A 41 24.85 -10.03 20.86
CA PRO A 41 23.85 -11.03 20.47
C PRO A 41 23.37 -11.90 21.64
N SER A 42 24.09 -11.91 22.78
CA SER A 42 23.62 -12.58 24.01
C SER A 42 22.49 -11.81 24.71
N SER A 43 22.32 -10.52 24.39
CA SER A 43 21.29 -9.63 24.94
C SER A 43 20.23 -9.21 23.91
N GLN A 44 20.64 -9.06 22.64
CA GLN A 44 19.81 -8.64 21.52
C GLN A 44 20.32 -9.34 20.25
N PRO A 45 19.86 -10.58 19.93
CA PRO A 45 20.21 -11.24 18.68
C PRO A 45 19.69 -10.42 17.49
N LEU A 46 20.50 -10.28 16.44
CA LEU A 46 20.17 -9.45 15.28
C LEU A 46 18.99 -9.99 14.48
N VAL A 47 18.86 -11.31 14.38
CA VAL A 47 17.80 -12.02 13.68
C VAL A 47 16.90 -12.75 14.68
N ARG A 48 15.59 -12.70 14.42
CA ARG A 48 14.51 -13.26 15.22
C ARG A 48 13.69 -14.21 14.35
N SER A 49 14.04 -15.50 14.41
CA SER A 49 13.38 -16.57 13.64
C SER A 49 12.31 -17.29 14.46
N PHE A 50 11.29 -17.83 13.79
CA PHE A 50 10.15 -18.52 14.40
C PHE A 50 10.13 -20.02 14.05
N SER A 51 9.77 -20.87 15.02
CA SER A 51 9.68 -22.33 14.82
C SER A 51 8.25 -22.86 14.60
N SER A 52 7.22 -22.11 15.04
CA SER A 52 5.81 -22.47 14.85
C SER A 52 4.86 -21.28 15.07
N GLU A 53 4.98 -20.60 16.21
CA GLU A 53 4.19 -19.41 16.54
C GLU A 53 4.98 -18.13 16.25
N GLN A 54 4.53 -17.37 15.25
CA GLN A 54 5.15 -16.10 14.86
C GLN A 54 4.58 -14.93 15.69
N SER A 55 5.43 -14.04 16.17
CA SER A 55 5.05 -12.92 17.06
C SER A 55 5.55 -11.57 16.56
N THR A 56 4.77 -10.51 16.78
CA THR A 56 5.16 -9.11 16.54
C THR A 56 6.34 -8.69 17.41
N ASN A 57 7.12 -7.73 16.94
CA ASN A 57 8.27 -7.18 17.67
C ASN A 57 7.83 -6.60 19.03
N PRO A 58 8.60 -6.74 20.13
CA PRO A 58 8.20 -6.20 21.44
C PRO A 58 7.94 -4.68 21.45
N GLN A 59 8.63 -3.90 20.61
CA GLN A 59 8.38 -2.47 20.46
C GLN A 59 7.14 -2.18 19.59
N GLU A 60 6.80 -3.03 18.62
CA GLU A 60 5.50 -2.98 17.92
C GLU A 60 4.35 -3.26 18.90
N GLN A 61 4.47 -4.30 19.72
CA GLN A 61 3.49 -4.62 20.76
C GLN A 61 3.32 -3.47 21.76
N ALA A 62 4.43 -2.88 22.24
CA ALA A 62 4.40 -1.74 23.14
C ALA A 62 3.74 -0.51 22.50
N TYR A 63 4.02 -0.24 21.22
CA TYR A 63 3.40 0.85 20.46
C TYR A 63 1.88 0.66 20.34
N ILE A 64 1.43 -0.52 19.88
CA ILE A 64 0.02 -0.83 19.68
C ILE A 64 -0.74 -0.80 21.00
N HIS A 65 -0.20 -1.37 22.09
CA HIS A 65 -0.84 -1.28 23.41
C HIS A 65 -0.93 0.15 23.94
N ALA A 66 0.06 1.01 23.68
CA ALA A 66 0.01 2.42 24.06
C ALA A 66 -1.00 3.22 23.20
N LEU A 67 -1.08 2.95 21.90
CA LEU A 67 -2.08 3.50 20.99
C LEU A 67 -3.52 3.11 21.43
N GLU A 68 -3.73 1.82 21.75
CA GLU A 68 -4.99 1.26 22.27
C GLU A 68 -5.39 1.80 23.66
N ALA A 69 -4.41 2.09 24.52
CA ALA A 69 -4.68 2.61 25.86
C ALA A 69 -4.92 4.14 25.89
N ASN A 70 -4.16 4.90 25.09
CA ASN A 70 -4.08 6.36 25.23
C ASN A 70 -4.82 7.14 24.13
N THR A 71 -4.84 6.66 22.88
CA THR A 71 -5.36 7.42 21.73
C THR A 71 -6.69 6.88 21.23
N LEU A 72 -6.76 5.58 20.90
CA LEU A 72 -7.94 5.00 20.24
C LEU A 72 -9.25 5.17 21.03
N PRO A 73 -9.30 5.06 22.38
CA PRO A 73 -10.55 5.20 23.12
C PRO A 73 -11.20 6.58 22.97
N ASP A 74 -10.42 7.64 22.78
CA ASP A 74 -10.93 8.99 22.56
C ASP A 74 -11.12 9.30 21.07
N ALA A 75 -10.30 8.73 20.18
CA ALA A 75 -10.55 8.77 18.73
C ALA A 75 -11.91 8.14 18.36
N TRP A 76 -12.24 6.98 18.94
CA TRP A 76 -13.53 6.31 18.75
C TRP A 76 -14.70 7.15 19.26
N LYS A 77 -14.58 7.82 20.41
CA LYS A 77 -15.60 8.79 20.90
C LYS A 77 -15.75 9.98 19.96
N ASN A 78 -14.63 10.56 19.52
CA ASN A 78 -14.62 11.72 18.63
C ASN A 78 -15.21 11.45 17.24
N TRP A 79 -15.25 10.19 16.79
CA TRP A 79 -15.82 9.80 15.49
C TRP A 79 -17.26 9.23 15.59
N LEU A 80 -17.57 8.47 16.65
CA LEU A 80 -18.91 7.90 16.85
C LEU A 80 -19.89 8.83 17.60
N GLY A 81 -19.41 9.94 18.18
CA GLY A 81 -20.23 10.79 19.04
C GLY A 81 -20.55 10.07 20.36
N ASP A 82 -21.83 9.87 20.66
CA ASP A 82 -22.31 8.99 21.73
C ASP A 82 -22.69 7.57 21.24
N ALA A 83 -22.43 7.29 19.95
CA ALA A 83 -22.85 6.12 19.18
C ALA A 83 -24.37 5.98 18.90
N SER A 84 -25.21 6.93 19.33
CA SER A 84 -26.66 6.86 19.13
C SER A 84 -27.08 6.96 17.66
N GLU A 85 -26.34 7.72 16.85
CA GLU A 85 -26.55 7.83 15.39
C GLU A 85 -26.47 6.48 14.67
N ILE A 86 -25.64 5.56 15.15
CA ILE A 86 -25.52 4.19 14.63
C ILE A 86 -26.30 3.17 15.47
N GLY A 87 -27.16 3.63 16.40
CA GLY A 87 -28.05 2.81 17.20
C GLY A 87 -27.39 1.96 18.29
N TYR A 88 -26.28 2.45 18.86
CA TYR A 88 -25.59 1.82 20.00
C TYR A 88 -25.34 2.84 21.13
N THR A 89 -24.74 2.36 22.22
CA THR A 89 -24.16 3.14 23.31
C THR A 89 -22.75 2.64 23.61
N PHE A 90 -21.88 3.43 24.24
CA PHE A 90 -20.58 2.89 24.69
C PHE A 90 -20.69 1.80 25.77
N SER A 91 -21.84 1.65 26.43
CA SER A 91 -22.11 0.49 27.29
C SER A 91 -22.16 -0.84 26.53
N ASP A 92 -22.44 -0.82 25.23
CA ASP A 92 -22.40 -2.00 24.35
C ASP A 92 -20.96 -2.38 23.93
N PHE A 93 -20.00 -1.46 24.16
CA PHE A 93 -18.60 -1.57 23.76
C PHE A 93 -17.66 -1.38 24.99
N PRO A 94 -17.55 -2.38 25.87
CA PRO A 94 -16.73 -2.30 27.08
C PRO A 94 -15.24 -2.04 26.75
N ALA A 95 -14.50 -1.45 27.69
CA ALA A 95 -13.09 -1.11 27.50
C ALA A 95 -12.27 -2.32 27.00
N GLY A 96 -11.52 -2.13 25.91
CA GLY A 96 -10.79 -3.19 25.20
C GLY A 96 -11.57 -3.90 24.08
N SER A 97 -12.88 -3.62 23.90
CA SER A 97 -13.65 -4.20 22.80
C SER A 97 -13.52 -3.45 21.47
N PHE A 98 -12.82 -2.31 21.41
CA PHE A 98 -12.65 -1.57 20.16
C PHE A 98 -11.89 -2.41 19.11
N PRO A 99 -12.30 -2.39 17.82
CA PRO A 99 -11.63 -3.15 16.77
C PRO A 99 -10.24 -2.58 16.44
N ARG A 100 -9.26 -3.47 16.18
CA ARG A 100 -8.01 -3.08 15.52
C ARG A 100 -8.26 -2.92 14.04
N ILE A 101 -7.96 -1.73 13.50
CA ILE A 101 -8.19 -1.39 12.09
C ILE A 101 -6.86 -1.30 11.36
N GLY A 102 -6.71 -2.03 10.26
CA GLY A 102 -5.60 -1.88 9.32
C GLY A 102 -6.04 -1.17 8.05
N ILE A 103 -5.29 -0.19 7.56
CA ILE A 103 -5.52 0.44 6.25
C ILE A 103 -4.46 -0.05 5.27
N GLY A 104 -4.86 -0.70 4.18
CA GLY A 104 -3.97 -1.12 3.10
C GLY A 104 -4.09 -0.15 1.92
N VAL A 105 -2.99 0.51 1.55
CA VAL A 105 -2.91 1.43 0.41
C VAL A 105 -2.21 0.74 -0.75
N GLY A 106 -2.94 0.52 -1.84
CA GLY A 106 -2.45 -0.23 -2.99
C GLY A 106 -1.56 0.54 -3.96
N GLY A 107 -0.97 -0.21 -4.90
CA GLY A 107 -0.01 0.26 -5.90
C GLY A 107 -0.56 1.12 -7.04
N GLY A 108 0.25 1.29 -8.10
CA GLY A 108 -0.11 2.06 -9.30
C GLY A 108 0.59 3.40 -9.45
N GLY A 109 1.84 3.54 -8.97
CA GLY A 109 2.66 4.75 -9.13
C GLY A 109 1.97 6.03 -8.63
N TYR A 110 2.09 7.13 -9.39
CA TYR A 110 1.47 8.41 -9.05
C TYR A 110 -0.05 8.32 -8.87
N ARG A 111 -0.76 7.54 -9.71
CA ARG A 111 -2.21 7.29 -9.57
C ARG A 111 -2.51 6.64 -8.21
N GLY A 112 -1.71 5.64 -7.81
CA GLY A 112 -1.83 4.99 -6.50
C GLY A 112 -1.57 5.95 -5.33
N ALA A 113 -0.51 6.76 -5.42
CA ALA A 113 -0.17 7.75 -4.40
C ALA A 113 -1.24 8.83 -4.24
N LEU A 114 -1.76 9.39 -5.34
CA LEU A 114 -2.84 10.39 -5.34
C LEU A 114 -4.18 9.81 -4.91
N TYR A 115 -4.51 8.58 -5.31
CA TYR A 115 -5.71 7.89 -4.85
C TYR A 115 -5.65 7.66 -3.34
N GLY A 116 -4.53 7.11 -2.84
CA GLY A 116 -4.29 6.98 -1.41
C GLY A 116 -4.41 8.32 -0.68
N ALA A 117 -3.77 9.39 -1.17
CA ALA A 117 -3.82 10.71 -0.56
C ALA A 117 -5.25 11.30 -0.52
N GLY A 118 -6.02 11.17 -1.60
CA GLY A 118 -7.40 11.66 -1.71
C GLY A 118 -8.39 10.89 -0.85
N VAL A 119 -8.28 9.56 -0.80
CA VAL A 119 -9.12 8.73 0.09
C VAL A 119 -8.73 8.95 1.55
N LEU A 120 -7.44 8.99 1.89
CA LEU A 120 -7.00 9.31 3.26
C LEU A 120 -7.51 10.69 3.70
N ASN A 121 -7.58 11.69 2.81
CA ASN A 121 -8.19 13.00 3.09
C ASN A 121 -9.69 12.90 3.45
N ALA A 122 -10.41 11.93 2.87
CA ALA A 122 -11.81 11.63 3.16
C ALA A 122 -12.02 10.79 4.43
N LEU A 123 -10.97 10.12 4.92
CA LEU A 123 -10.98 9.36 6.17
C LEU A 123 -10.38 10.13 7.37
N ASP A 124 -9.70 11.25 7.11
CA ASP A 124 -9.00 12.07 8.10
C ASP A 124 -9.96 13.00 8.87
N GLY A 125 -10.11 12.76 10.17
CA GLY A 125 -10.86 13.62 11.09
C GLY A 125 -10.26 15.01 11.30
N ARG A 126 -9.10 15.34 10.72
CA ARG A 126 -8.57 16.71 10.63
C ARG A 126 -9.24 17.51 9.50
N ASN A 127 -9.83 16.84 8.51
CA ASN A 127 -10.64 17.47 7.47
C ASN A 127 -12.08 17.69 7.98
N SER A 128 -12.54 18.94 8.00
CA SER A 128 -13.86 19.33 8.50
C SER A 128 -15.01 18.89 7.59
N SER A 129 -14.79 18.83 6.28
CA SER A 129 -15.75 18.29 5.31
C SER A 129 -15.87 16.78 5.47
N ALA A 130 -14.76 16.06 5.67
CA ALA A 130 -14.77 14.62 5.90
C ALA A 130 -15.53 14.26 7.19
N LYS A 131 -15.30 15.02 8.27
CA LYS A 131 -16.09 14.92 9.51
C LYS A 131 -17.58 15.14 9.28
N LYS A 132 -17.95 16.14 8.49
CA LYS A 132 -19.35 16.43 8.15
C LYS A 132 -20.01 15.31 7.34
N SER A 133 -19.25 14.62 6.49
CA SER A 133 -19.70 13.41 5.78
C SER A 133 -19.71 12.14 6.65
N GLY A 134 -19.33 12.21 7.93
CA GLY A 134 -19.26 11.07 8.85
C GLY A 134 -18.11 10.08 8.60
N THR A 135 -17.31 10.26 7.55
CA THR A 135 -16.17 9.40 7.21
C THR A 135 -14.87 9.85 7.88
N GLY A 136 -14.71 11.16 8.10
CA GLY A 136 -13.54 11.77 8.73
C GLY A 136 -13.42 11.40 10.21
N GLY A 137 -12.48 10.51 10.49
CA GLY A 137 -12.23 9.93 11.81
C GLY A 137 -11.77 8.48 11.74
N LEU A 138 -12.06 7.76 10.64
CA LEU A 138 -11.58 6.39 10.40
C LEU A 138 -10.04 6.30 10.42
N LEU A 139 -9.34 7.34 9.94
CA LEU A 139 -7.87 7.37 10.01
C LEU A 139 -7.33 7.49 11.45
N GLN A 140 -8.05 8.17 12.35
CA GLN A 140 -7.65 8.32 13.76
C GLN A 140 -7.98 7.10 14.63
N VAL A 141 -8.84 6.20 14.17
CA VAL A 141 -9.09 4.90 14.83
C VAL A 141 -8.29 3.74 14.20
N ALA A 142 -7.44 4.02 13.21
CA ALA A 142 -6.54 3.05 12.61
C ALA A 142 -5.42 2.63 13.59
N SER A 143 -5.16 1.33 13.64
CA SER A 143 -4.06 0.72 14.40
C SER A 143 -2.83 0.47 13.53
N TYR A 144 -3.03 0.14 12.25
CA TYR A 144 -1.97 -0.12 11.27
C TYR A 144 -2.26 0.59 9.93
N ILE A 145 -1.19 0.97 9.22
CA ILE A 145 -1.24 1.37 7.81
C ILE A 145 -0.16 0.60 7.04
N ALA A 146 -0.50 0.04 5.89
CA ALA A 146 0.42 -0.69 5.03
C ALA A 146 0.39 -0.10 3.62
N GLY A 147 1.55 0.12 3.01
CA GLY A 147 1.68 0.63 1.64
C GLY A 147 2.43 -0.33 0.71
N SER A 148 1.95 -0.46 -0.53
CA SER A 148 2.63 -1.18 -1.61
C SER A 148 2.79 -0.26 -2.83
N SER A 149 3.94 -0.28 -3.51
CA SER A 149 4.19 0.48 -4.74
C SER A 149 3.82 1.97 -4.57
N GLY A 150 2.96 2.55 -5.41
CA GLY A 150 2.45 3.92 -5.24
C GLY A 150 1.84 4.23 -3.85
N GLY A 151 1.23 3.23 -3.20
CA GLY A 151 0.73 3.34 -1.83
C GLY A 151 1.84 3.42 -0.77
N SER A 152 3.04 2.88 -1.06
CA SER A 152 4.22 3.08 -0.21
C SER A 152 4.71 4.52 -0.24
N TRP A 153 4.57 5.22 -1.38
CA TRP A 153 5.01 6.60 -1.57
C TRP A 153 4.25 7.56 -0.66
N VAL A 154 2.91 7.50 -0.68
CA VAL A 154 2.07 8.31 0.22
C VAL A 154 2.27 7.95 1.69
N THR A 155 2.41 6.65 2.02
CA THR A 155 2.64 6.18 3.39
C THR A 155 3.97 6.72 3.94
N ALA A 156 5.07 6.54 3.22
CA ALA A 156 6.38 7.07 3.62
C ALA A 156 6.40 8.61 3.65
N SER A 157 5.81 9.26 2.64
CA SER A 157 5.75 10.72 2.54
C SER A 157 5.03 11.34 3.74
N MET A 158 3.91 10.76 4.20
CA MET A 158 3.25 11.21 5.43
C MET A 158 4.16 11.07 6.65
N LEU A 159 4.85 9.95 6.81
CA LEU A 159 5.69 9.68 7.99
C LEU A 159 6.94 10.57 8.05
N MET A 160 7.61 10.77 6.91
CA MET A 160 8.84 11.57 6.81
C MET A 160 8.60 13.09 6.84
N ASN A 161 7.33 13.51 6.80
CA ASN A 161 6.91 14.91 6.99
C ASN A 161 6.18 15.15 8.34
N ASP A 162 6.37 14.26 9.32
CA ASP A 162 5.76 14.31 10.67
C ASP A 162 4.21 14.28 10.67
N TRP A 163 3.65 13.43 9.81
CA TRP A 163 2.22 13.10 9.70
C TRP A 163 1.29 14.31 9.47
N PRO A 164 1.45 15.06 8.37
CA PRO A 164 0.55 16.15 8.01
C PRO A 164 -0.83 15.62 7.56
N THR A 165 -1.76 16.53 7.26
CA THR A 165 -2.92 16.19 6.41
C THR A 165 -2.43 15.91 4.98
N THR A 166 -3.04 14.97 4.27
CA THR A 166 -2.63 14.67 2.88
C THR A 166 -2.85 15.86 1.94
N SER A 167 -3.79 16.76 2.24
CA SER A 167 -3.94 18.04 1.52
C SER A 167 -2.69 18.93 1.66
N ASN A 168 -2.12 19.07 2.86
CA ASN A 168 -0.89 19.86 3.05
C ASN A 168 0.35 19.13 2.48
N LEU A 169 0.30 17.79 2.43
CA LEU A 169 1.37 16.98 1.88
C LEU A 169 1.47 17.12 0.35
N VAL A 170 0.32 17.08 -0.35
CA VAL A 170 0.24 17.17 -1.81
C VAL A 170 0.45 18.60 -2.30
N TYR A 171 -0.38 19.56 -1.86
CA TYR A 171 -0.35 20.94 -2.37
C TYR A 171 0.64 21.88 -1.64
N GLY A 172 1.31 21.38 -0.60
CA GLY A 172 2.04 22.20 0.34
C GLY A 172 1.14 22.91 1.36
N GLY A 173 1.77 23.62 2.30
CA GLY A 173 1.10 24.26 3.42
C GLY A 173 1.47 23.66 4.77
N GLY A 174 1.14 24.37 5.86
CA GLY A 174 1.56 23.99 7.21
C GLY A 174 3.09 24.03 7.46
N GLY A 175 3.87 24.56 6.53
CA GLY A 175 5.34 24.53 6.53
C GLY A 175 5.95 23.59 5.48
N LEU A 176 5.13 22.78 4.79
CA LEU A 176 5.56 21.90 3.71
C LEU A 176 5.50 22.59 2.34
N ASN A 177 6.35 22.16 1.40
CA ASN A 177 6.41 22.69 0.04
C ASN A 177 5.46 21.99 -0.95
N GLY A 178 4.90 20.83 -0.57
CA GLY A 178 4.08 19.98 -1.43
C GLY A 178 4.87 18.82 -2.04
N TRP A 179 4.18 18.01 -2.86
CA TRP A 179 4.82 17.06 -3.78
C TRP A 179 5.21 17.79 -5.06
N MET A 180 6.35 17.42 -5.66
CA MET A 180 6.87 18.07 -6.88
C MET A 180 6.15 17.61 -8.16
N LEU A 181 4.82 17.62 -8.17
CA LEU A 181 4.01 16.92 -9.19
C LEU A 181 4.03 17.56 -10.58
N GLU A 182 4.09 18.89 -10.69
CA GLU A 182 4.07 19.55 -12.01
C GLU A 182 5.36 19.29 -12.81
N GLN A 183 6.46 19.05 -12.10
CA GLN A 183 7.77 18.72 -12.66
C GLN A 183 7.77 17.25 -13.09
N ASP A 184 8.33 16.93 -14.26
CA ASP A 184 8.54 15.53 -14.64
C ASP A 184 9.61 14.86 -13.77
N LEU A 185 9.37 13.61 -13.39
CA LEU A 185 10.26 12.80 -12.56
C LEU A 185 11.63 12.53 -13.20
N PHE A 186 11.72 12.62 -14.53
CA PHE A 186 12.94 12.39 -15.30
C PHE A 186 13.44 13.65 -15.99
N ASP A 187 12.55 14.46 -16.58
CA ASP A 187 12.92 15.66 -17.34
C ASP A 187 12.37 16.96 -16.70
N PRO A 188 12.81 17.34 -15.48
CA PRO A 188 12.18 18.40 -14.69
C PRO A 188 12.36 19.83 -15.22
N SER A 189 13.13 20.08 -16.30
CA SER A 189 13.27 21.43 -16.87
C SER A 189 13.40 21.43 -18.39
N ASP A 190 12.96 22.53 -19.02
CA ASP A 190 13.10 22.79 -20.47
C ASP A 190 14.56 22.91 -20.95
N GLY A 191 15.55 22.85 -20.05
CA GLY A 191 16.96 23.14 -20.33
C GLY A 191 17.90 22.07 -19.79
N GLY A 192 18.31 21.13 -20.66
CA GLY A 192 19.11 19.95 -20.30
C GLY A 192 20.43 20.17 -19.54
N GLY A 193 20.92 21.41 -19.41
CA GLY A 193 22.01 21.74 -18.47
C GLY A 193 21.61 21.60 -16.99
N GLN A 194 20.35 21.89 -16.63
CA GLN A 194 19.81 21.70 -15.28
C GLN A 194 19.47 20.22 -15.04
N ASN A 195 18.97 19.51 -16.06
CA ASN A 195 18.67 18.07 -15.96
C ASN A 195 19.97 17.27 -15.76
N GLN A 196 21.08 17.68 -16.38
CA GLN A 196 22.42 17.14 -16.08
C GLN A 196 22.86 17.36 -14.62
N GLN A 197 22.50 18.48 -13.98
CA GLN A 197 22.79 18.71 -12.55
C GLN A 197 21.94 17.78 -11.66
N TYR A 198 20.65 17.64 -11.97
CA TYR A 198 19.72 16.72 -11.32
C TYR A 198 20.20 15.26 -11.38
N TYR A 199 20.54 14.75 -12.57
CA TYR A 199 21.10 13.41 -12.74
C TYR A 199 22.44 13.24 -12.03
N GLN A 200 23.31 14.24 -12.04
CA GLN A 200 24.59 14.20 -11.33
C GLN A 200 24.39 14.08 -9.81
N ALA A 201 23.49 14.87 -9.20
CA ALA A 201 23.21 14.81 -7.77
C ALA A 201 22.54 13.48 -7.34
N VAL A 202 21.64 12.96 -8.17
CA VAL A 202 21.09 11.61 -8.02
C VAL A 202 22.21 10.57 -8.06
N MET A 203 23.06 10.60 -9.09
CA MET A 203 24.11 9.61 -9.28
C MET A 203 25.27 9.72 -8.30
N ASP A 204 25.58 10.91 -7.77
CA ASP A 204 26.58 11.06 -6.70
C ASP A 204 26.05 10.50 -5.37
N SER A 205 24.73 10.53 -5.14
CA SER A 205 24.11 9.74 -4.06
C SER A 205 24.39 8.25 -4.24
N VAL A 206 24.14 7.68 -5.44
CA VAL A 206 24.37 6.25 -5.73
C VAL A 206 25.85 5.87 -5.60
N LYS A 207 26.76 6.67 -6.19
CA LYS A 207 28.22 6.49 -6.06
C LYS A 207 28.69 6.53 -4.61
N SER A 208 28.10 7.39 -3.77
CA SER A 208 28.44 7.47 -2.35
C SER A 208 28.11 6.17 -1.59
N LYS A 209 27.00 5.50 -1.93
CA LYS A 209 26.67 4.15 -1.42
C LYS A 209 27.64 3.10 -1.97
N ALA A 210 27.90 3.08 -3.27
CA ALA A 210 28.84 2.12 -3.89
C ALA A 210 30.26 2.22 -3.29
N ALA A 211 30.72 3.43 -2.96
CA ALA A 211 32.01 3.68 -2.32
C ALA A 211 32.16 3.05 -0.91
N THR A 212 31.07 2.62 -0.28
CA THR A 212 31.08 1.88 1.00
C THR A 212 31.29 0.36 0.84
N GLY A 213 31.33 -0.13 -0.41
CA GLY A 213 31.41 -1.56 -0.73
C GLY A 213 30.05 -2.28 -0.77
N LEU A 214 28.95 -1.53 -0.78
CA LEU A 214 27.58 -2.07 -0.88
C LEU A 214 27.08 -2.07 -2.34
N PRO A 215 26.25 -3.05 -2.73
CA PRO A 215 25.74 -3.14 -4.09
C PRO A 215 24.75 -2.00 -4.41
N THR A 216 24.69 -1.64 -5.69
CA THR A 216 23.75 -0.66 -6.24
C THR A 216 23.09 -1.20 -7.50
N SER A 217 21.84 -0.82 -7.77
CA SER A 217 21.13 -1.16 -9.02
C SER A 217 20.34 0.02 -9.57
N ILE A 218 19.50 -0.20 -10.59
CA ILE A 218 18.54 0.79 -11.12
C ILE A 218 17.54 1.27 -10.05
N VAL A 219 17.43 0.58 -8.92
CA VAL A 219 16.49 0.93 -7.84
C VAL A 219 17.03 2.04 -6.92
N ASP A 220 18.35 2.16 -6.81
CA ASP A 220 18.98 3.27 -6.09
C ASP A 220 18.68 4.66 -6.69
N PRO A 221 18.93 4.95 -7.99
CA PRO A 221 18.56 6.23 -8.59
C PRO A 221 17.04 6.41 -8.61
N TRP A 222 16.26 5.35 -8.85
CA TRP A 222 14.79 5.40 -8.84
C TRP A 222 14.27 5.85 -7.48
N GLY A 223 14.75 5.25 -6.39
CA GLY A 223 14.46 5.67 -5.03
C GLY A 223 14.90 7.12 -4.75
N ARG A 224 16.04 7.55 -5.29
CA ARG A 224 16.47 8.97 -5.22
C ARG A 224 15.53 9.90 -5.99
N LEU A 225 15.13 9.60 -7.22
CA LEU A 225 14.17 10.40 -8.00
C LEU A 225 12.84 10.53 -7.24
N LEU A 226 12.29 9.42 -6.74
CA LEU A 226 11.09 9.44 -5.88
C LEU A 226 11.29 10.29 -4.61
N ALA A 227 12.49 10.34 -4.05
CA ALA A 227 12.79 11.19 -2.90
C ALA A 227 12.67 12.70 -3.21
N TYR A 228 12.96 13.13 -4.44
CA TYR A 228 12.76 14.54 -4.82
C TYR A 228 11.26 14.91 -4.82
N HIS A 229 10.37 13.98 -5.16
CA HIS A 229 8.93 14.27 -5.33
C HIS A 229 8.10 13.98 -4.08
N PHE A 230 8.50 13.00 -3.26
CA PHE A 230 7.71 12.51 -2.12
C PHE A 230 8.34 12.73 -0.73
N LEU A 231 9.65 12.96 -0.63
CA LEU A 231 10.34 13.11 0.66
C LEU A 231 10.74 14.57 0.95
N ASN A 232 10.99 14.88 2.21
CA ASN A 232 11.22 16.27 2.63
C ASN A 232 12.61 16.77 2.17
N GLY A 233 12.73 18.07 1.90
CA GLY A 233 13.98 18.75 1.51
C GLY A 233 14.05 19.25 0.07
N THR A 234 13.02 19.03 -0.75
CA THR A 234 12.95 19.49 -2.15
C THR A 234 11.95 20.63 -2.31
N THR A 235 12.27 21.54 -3.23
CA THR A 235 11.47 22.69 -3.68
C THR A 235 11.80 23.00 -5.14
N SER A 236 10.96 23.75 -5.83
CA SER A 236 11.24 24.27 -7.17
C SER A 236 12.44 25.24 -7.25
N LYS A 237 13.05 25.61 -6.11
CA LYS A 237 14.22 26.50 -6.03
C LYS A 237 15.54 25.76 -5.85
N ASN A 238 15.52 24.55 -5.29
CA ASN A 238 16.72 23.75 -5.01
C ASN A 238 16.77 22.41 -5.78
N MET A 239 15.77 22.07 -6.60
CA MET A 239 15.68 20.80 -7.36
C MET A 239 16.91 20.44 -8.23
N TYR A 240 17.83 21.39 -8.47
CA TYR A 240 19.03 21.22 -9.30
C TYR A 240 20.34 21.51 -8.53
N ASP A 241 20.31 21.60 -7.19
CA ASP A 241 21.51 21.79 -6.35
C ASP A 241 21.89 20.52 -5.55
N ASP A 242 22.89 20.64 -4.67
CA ASP A 242 23.47 19.54 -3.89
C ASP A 242 22.82 19.36 -2.50
N SER A 243 21.60 19.85 -2.32
CA SER A 243 20.77 19.57 -1.15
C SER A 243 20.51 18.07 -0.94
N ALA A 244 20.15 17.68 0.28
CA ALA A 244 19.93 16.27 0.63
C ALA A 244 18.78 15.59 -0.16
N HIS A 245 17.72 16.33 -0.51
CA HIS A 245 16.56 15.81 -1.28
C HIS A 245 16.05 14.45 -0.76
N GLY A 246 15.67 14.37 0.51
CA GLY A 246 15.24 13.12 1.15
C GLY A 246 16.36 12.16 1.62
N ALA A 247 17.64 12.39 1.27
CA ALA A 247 18.74 11.56 1.76
C ALA A 247 18.99 11.74 3.26
N GLY A 248 19.31 10.64 3.96
CA GLY A 248 19.47 10.60 5.42
C GLY A 248 18.14 10.45 6.18
N GLN A 249 16.99 10.41 5.50
CA GLN A 249 15.70 10.06 6.12
C GLN A 249 15.61 8.53 6.21
N LEU A 250 15.71 7.99 7.42
CA LEU A 250 15.77 6.55 7.68
C LEU A 250 14.44 6.00 8.20
N TRP A 251 14.06 4.79 7.79
CA TRP A 251 12.85 4.12 8.26
C TRP A 251 12.94 3.74 9.76
N SER A 252 14.14 3.36 10.23
CA SER A 252 14.45 3.18 11.66
C SER A 252 14.40 4.47 12.48
N ALA A 253 14.32 5.66 11.85
CA ALA A 253 14.16 6.94 12.54
C ALA A 253 12.69 7.33 12.74
N ILE A 254 11.71 6.62 12.17
CA ILE A 254 10.27 6.88 12.40
C ILE A 254 9.91 6.96 13.90
N PRO A 255 10.42 6.10 14.81
CA PRO A 255 10.13 6.19 16.25
C PRO A 255 10.67 7.46 16.94
N GLN A 256 11.45 8.26 16.22
CA GLN A 256 11.99 9.54 16.69
C GLN A 256 11.10 10.74 16.32
N SER A 257 10.08 10.56 15.46
CA SER A 257 9.20 11.65 15.05
C SER A 257 8.21 12.05 16.15
N PRO A 258 7.90 13.35 16.31
CA PRO A 258 6.88 13.81 17.26
C PRO A 258 5.52 13.11 17.07
N ALA A 259 5.05 12.89 15.84
CA ALA A 259 3.76 12.25 15.58
C ALA A 259 3.74 10.77 16.02
N PHE A 260 4.84 10.03 15.84
CA PHE A 260 4.94 8.66 16.33
C PHE A 260 5.02 8.62 17.85
N GLN A 261 5.86 9.45 18.47
CA GLN A 261 5.99 9.51 19.94
C GLN A 261 4.71 9.95 20.67
N GLN A 262 3.84 10.70 19.98
CA GLN A 262 2.52 11.10 20.49
C GLN A 262 1.41 10.09 20.21
N TYR A 263 1.71 8.94 19.60
CA TYR A 263 0.74 7.94 19.15
C TYR A 263 -0.37 8.53 18.26
N ALA A 264 0.02 9.48 17.38
CA ALA A 264 -0.87 10.17 16.45
C ALA A 264 -0.96 9.48 15.07
N VAL A 265 -0.17 8.42 14.86
CA VAL A 265 -0.10 7.65 13.61
C VAL A 265 -0.49 6.18 13.84
N PRO A 266 -1.19 5.53 12.90
CA PRO A 266 -1.26 4.08 12.86
C PRO A 266 0.14 3.49 12.59
N PHE A 267 0.43 2.29 13.10
CA PHE A 267 1.75 1.67 12.95
C PHE A 267 2.04 1.36 11.47
N PRO A 268 3.12 1.89 10.88
CA PRO A 268 3.32 1.86 9.43
C PRO A 268 4.12 0.64 8.94
N LEU A 269 3.76 0.16 7.77
CA LEU A 269 4.35 -1.00 7.09
C LEU A 269 4.53 -0.69 5.59
N ILE A 270 5.60 -1.19 4.98
CA ILE A 270 5.79 -1.20 3.51
C ILE A 270 6.15 -2.62 3.07
N VAL A 271 5.66 -3.07 1.92
CA VAL A 271 5.94 -4.42 1.39
C VAL A 271 6.77 -4.42 0.10
N SER A 272 7.51 -5.50 -0.13
CA SER A 272 8.23 -5.81 -1.38
C SER A 272 8.15 -7.31 -1.66
N ASP A 273 7.97 -7.70 -2.92
CA ASP A 273 8.12 -9.10 -3.34
C ASP A 273 9.60 -9.50 -3.46
N SER A 274 9.90 -10.78 -3.28
CA SER A 274 11.17 -11.39 -3.67
C SER A 274 11.21 -11.66 -5.18
N LEU A 275 12.36 -11.40 -5.82
CA LEU A 275 12.71 -11.83 -7.16
C LEU A 275 13.94 -12.75 -7.08
N HIS A 276 13.73 -14.05 -7.25
CA HIS A 276 14.81 -15.03 -7.27
C HIS A 276 15.76 -14.80 -8.47
N GLU A 277 17.04 -15.17 -8.33
CA GLU A 277 18.11 -14.96 -9.33
C GLU A 277 17.81 -15.54 -10.74
N ASN A 278 16.86 -16.47 -10.85
CA ASN A 278 16.45 -17.12 -12.11
C ASN A 278 15.11 -16.59 -12.68
N GLN A 279 14.52 -15.54 -12.09
CA GLN A 279 13.25 -14.95 -12.50
C GLN A 279 13.47 -13.56 -13.15
N ASN A 280 12.61 -13.22 -14.12
CA ASN A 280 12.55 -11.89 -14.72
C ASN A 280 11.30 -11.14 -14.20
N VAL A 281 11.37 -9.82 -14.09
CA VAL A 281 10.25 -8.93 -13.69
C VAL A 281 9.14 -8.85 -14.76
N SER A 282 9.27 -9.58 -15.87
CA SER A 282 8.34 -9.56 -17.01
C SER A 282 7.10 -10.45 -16.79
N GLY A 283 6.33 -10.20 -15.73
CA GLY A 283 5.08 -10.91 -15.45
C GLY A 283 4.67 -10.88 -13.97
N VAL A 284 3.54 -11.51 -13.67
CA VAL A 284 3.09 -11.73 -12.28
C VAL A 284 3.95 -12.82 -11.64
N LEU A 285 4.54 -12.53 -10.47
CA LEU A 285 5.41 -13.45 -9.76
C LEU A 285 4.65 -14.60 -9.08
N PRO A 286 5.29 -15.76 -8.81
CA PRO A 286 4.69 -16.86 -8.07
C PRO A 286 4.28 -16.45 -6.65
N LEU A 287 3.09 -16.86 -6.22
CA LEU A 287 2.55 -16.54 -4.88
C LEU A 287 3.34 -17.18 -3.72
N ASP A 288 4.25 -18.12 -4.01
CA ASP A 288 5.17 -18.76 -3.08
C ASP A 288 6.58 -18.13 -3.04
N ASN A 289 6.84 -17.09 -3.86
CA ASN A 289 7.94 -16.15 -3.59
C ASN A 289 7.70 -15.47 -2.23
N VAL A 290 8.80 -15.10 -1.55
CA VAL A 290 8.74 -14.45 -0.24
C VAL A 290 8.25 -13.01 -0.37
N VAL A 291 7.21 -12.63 0.37
CA VAL A 291 6.88 -11.19 0.57
C VAL A 291 7.62 -10.69 1.80
N TYR A 292 8.41 -9.65 1.62
CA TYR A 292 9.12 -8.94 2.67
C TYR A 292 8.34 -7.71 3.14
N GLU A 293 8.49 -7.39 4.43
CA GLU A 293 7.87 -6.25 5.11
C GLU A 293 8.94 -5.37 5.76
N PHE A 294 8.79 -4.06 5.66
CA PHE A 294 9.54 -3.03 6.39
C PHE A 294 8.64 -2.38 7.43
N SER A 295 8.95 -2.56 8.72
CA SER A 295 8.37 -1.83 9.85
C SER A 295 9.42 -0.89 10.48
N PRO A 296 9.03 0.11 11.29
CA PRO A 296 9.97 0.99 12.01
C PRO A 296 11.01 0.30 12.90
N TYR A 297 10.86 -1.02 13.17
CA TYR A 297 11.74 -1.79 14.04
C TYR A 297 12.42 -2.96 13.32
N GLU A 298 11.72 -3.65 12.42
CA GLU A 298 12.15 -4.90 11.78
C GLU A 298 11.87 -4.92 10.27
N PHE A 299 12.77 -5.59 9.54
CA PHE A 299 12.60 -6.04 8.16
C PHE A 299 12.59 -7.57 8.12
N GLY A 300 11.77 -8.20 7.28
CA GLY A 300 11.77 -9.65 7.10
C GLY A 300 10.46 -10.18 6.56
N SER A 301 10.10 -11.43 6.85
CA SER A 301 8.88 -12.04 6.34
C SER A 301 8.11 -12.89 7.35
N TRP A 302 6.78 -12.78 7.25
CA TRP A 302 5.78 -13.61 7.94
C TRP A 302 5.48 -14.91 7.19
N ASP A 303 6.07 -15.12 6.01
CA ASP A 303 5.85 -16.31 5.20
C ASP A 303 6.44 -17.55 5.91
N PRO A 304 5.77 -18.72 5.89
CA PRO A 304 6.22 -19.90 6.64
C PRO A 304 7.51 -20.56 6.12
N ASN A 305 8.01 -20.16 4.95
CA ASN A 305 9.24 -20.69 4.35
C ASN A 305 10.51 -20.04 4.94
N LEU A 306 10.47 -18.72 5.21
CA LEU A 306 11.52 -17.95 5.87
C LEU A 306 11.25 -17.81 7.38
N ALA A 307 10.09 -17.27 7.75
CA ALA A 307 9.65 -17.04 9.12
C ALA A 307 10.72 -16.36 10.02
N ALA A 308 11.30 -15.25 9.56
CA ALA A 308 12.36 -14.53 10.26
C ALA A 308 12.33 -13.01 10.02
N MET A 309 12.82 -12.28 11.02
CA MET A 309 12.95 -10.81 11.02
C MET A 309 14.36 -10.39 11.45
N VAL A 310 14.90 -9.30 10.90
CA VAL A 310 16.11 -8.60 11.34
C VAL A 310 15.75 -7.17 11.77
N TYR A 311 16.46 -6.57 12.71
CA TYR A 311 16.25 -5.14 13.02
C TYR A 311 16.53 -4.26 11.79
N VAL A 312 15.57 -3.41 11.40
CA VAL A 312 15.63 -2.66 10.13
C VAL A 312 16.82 -1.68 10.09
N ALA A 313 17.22 -1.13 11.24
CA ALA A 313 18.40 -0.28 11.38
C ALA A 313 19.73 -0.97 11.01
N TYR A 314 19.74 -2.30 10.90
CA TYR A 314 20.90 -3.13 10.54
C TYR A 314 20.71 -3.92 9.24
N VAL A 315 19.65 -3.64 8.46
CA VAL A 315 19.25 -4.44 7.28
C VAL A 315 20.32 -4.53 6.19
N GLY A 316 21.23 -3.55 6.10
CA GLY A 316 22.35 -3.58 5.16
C GLY A 316 23.51 -4.48 5.57
N THR A 317 23.39 -5.26 6.65
CA THR A 317 24.46 -6.10 7.18
C THR A 317 24.36 -7.49 6.59
N HIS A 318 25.42 -7.97 5.93
CA HIS A 318 25.51 -9.36 5.52
C HIS A 318 25.71 -10.24 6.77
N LEU A 319 24.68 -10.98 7.17
CA LEU A 319 24.69 -11.90 8.31
C LEU A 319 24.75 -13.34 7.80
N SER A 320 25.43 -14.22 8.53
CA SER A 320 25.35 -15.67 8.30
C SER A 320 25.01 -16.36 9.62
N ASP A 321 23.97 -17.19 9.63
CA ASP A 321 23.38 -17.78 10.84
C ASP A 321 23.12 -16.71 11.93
N GLY A 322 22.42 -15.64 11.53
CA GLY A 322 22.07 -14.49 12.38
C GLY A 322 23.24 -13.63 12.87
N SER A 323 24.48 -13.91 12.44
CA SER A 323 25.71 -13.35 13.01
C SER A 323 26.52 -12.53 11.99
N ALA A 324 27.02 -11.37 12.40
CA ALA A 324 27.91 -10.54 11.58
C ALA A 324 29.37 -11.04 11.68
N ALA A 325 30.00 -11.33 10.54
CA ALA A 325 31.29 -12.05 10.46
C ALA A 325 32.48 -11.40 11.18
N ASN A 326 32.40 -10.10 11.50
CA ASN A 326 33.43 -9.30 12.16
C ASN A 326 32.90 -8.48 13.35
N GLY A 327 31.65 -8.70 13.78
CA GLY A 327 30.97 -7.88 14.80
C GLY A 327 30.65 -6.44 14.38
N LYS A 328 30.76 -6.12 13.09
CA LYS A 328 30.37 -4.83 12.50
C LYS A 328 29.04 -4.95 11.77
N CYS A 329 28.22 -3.91 11.91
CA CYS A 329 26.89 -3.82 11.33
C CYS A 329 26.80 -2.59 10.41
N THR A 330 26.01 -2.70 9.35
CA THR A 330 25.68 -1.59 8.45
C THR A 330 24.48 -0.82 8.97
N MET A 331 24.63 0.48 9.21
CA MET A 331 23.52 1.38 9.58
C MET A 331 23.24 2.42 8.49
N GLY A 332 21.98 2.86 8.37
CA GLY A 332 21.57 3.87 7.39
C GLY A 332 21.39 3.32 5.96
N PHE A 333 21.27 2.00 5.82
CA PHE A 333 20.86 1.33 4.57
C PHE A 333 19.35 1.47 4.33
N ASP A 334 18.58 1.56 5.41
CA ASP A 334 17.13 1.72 5.49
C ASP A 334 16.65 3.14 5.13
N GLN A 335 17.29 3.75 4.12
CA GLN A 335 16.87 5.02 3.54
C GLN A 335 15.42 4.88 3.07
N ALA A 336 14.54 5.80 3.50
CA ALA A 336 13.13 5.79 3.14
C ALA A 336 12.93 5.81 1.61
N SER A 337 13.83 6.51 0.91
CA SER A 337 13.95 6.56 -0.56
C SER A 337 14.26 5.20 -1.19
N PHE A 338 15.17 4.42 -0.62
CA PHE A 338 15.47 3.06 -1.09
C PHE A 338 14.29 2.11 -0.85
N ILE A 339 13.59 2.24 0.29
CA ILE A 339 12.46 1.37 0.65
C ILE A 339 11.24 1.62 -0.25
N ILE A 340 10.88 2.88 -0.51
CA ILE A 340 9.83 3.19 -1.51
C ILE A 340 10.25 2.86 -2.94
N GLY A 341 11.56 2.93 -3.24
CA GLY A 341 12.13 2.48 -4.50
C GLY A 341 11.94 0.97 -4.69
N ALA A 342 12.34 0.16 -3.71
CA ALA A 342 12.18 -1.30 -3.72
C ALA A 342 10.72 -1.71 -3.85
N SER A 343 9.84 -1.11 -3.04
CA SER A 343 8.39 -1.37 -3.05
C SER A 343 7.70 -1.00 -4.37
N ALA A 344 8.34 -0.21 -5.25
CA ALA A 344 7.71 0.36 -6.45
C ALA A 344 8.57 0.24 -7.73
N ASN A 345 9.48 -0.73 -7.83
CA ASN A 345 10.47 -0.79 -8.92
C ASN A 345 10.01 -1.51 -10.20
N ASN A 346 8.71 -1.78 -10.41
CA ASN A 346 8.20 -2.42 -11.64
C ASN A 346 8.64 -1.67 -12.93
N PHE A 347 8.85 -0.36 -12.80
CA PHE A 347 9.48 0.52 -13.78
C PHE A 347 10.85 0.04 -14.32
N SER A 348 11.63 -0.74 -13.55
CA SER A 348 12.92 -1.29 -13.96
C SER A 348 12.83 -2.17 -15.20
N GLY A 349 11.72 -2.92 -15.36
CA GLY A 349 11.48 -3.73 -16.55
C GLY A 349 11.33 -2.88 -17.82
N ASN A 350 10.68 -1.72 -17.70
CA ASN A 350 10.41 -0.83 -18.84
C ASN A 350 11.67 -0.02 -19.24
N LEU A 351 12.43 0.48 -18.26
CA LEU A 351 13.73 1.11 -18.50
C LEU A 351 14.67 0.21 -19.31
N ASN A 352 14.77 -1.07 -18.91
CA ASN A 352 15.65 -2.05 -19.56
C ASN A 352 15.17 -2.45 -20.98
N ASN A 353 13.87 -2.29 -21.28
CA ASN A 353 13.29 -2.59 -22.60
C ASN A 353 13.35 -1.41 -23.59
N GLY A 354 14.05 -0.32 -23.25
CA GLY A 354 14.41 0.74 -24.19
C GLY A 354 13.30 1.73 -24.53
N GLY A 355 12.29 1.87 -23.67
CA GLY A 355 11.23 2.86 -23.85
C GLY A 355 10.51 3.21 -22.54
N VAL A 356 10.43 4.50 -22.25
CA VAL A 356 9.58 5.09 -21.21
C VAL A 356 8.92 6.32 -21.83
N ASP A 357 7.60 6.38 -21.83
CA ASP A 357 6.89 7.54 -22.35
C ASP A 357 7.23 8.80 -21.54
N GLY A 358 7.51 9.89 -22.25
CA GLY A 358 8.06 11.13 -21.66
C GLY A 358 9.60 11.17 -21.58
N PHE A 359 10.28 10.02 -21.55
CA PHE A 359 11.74 10.00 -21.37
C PHE A 359 12.48 10.22 -22.69
N SER A 360 13.23 11.32 -22.80
CA SER A 360 14.05 11.64 -23.98
C SER A 360 15.07 10.52 -24.26
N SER A 361 15.23 10.12 -25.53
CA SER A 361 16.18 9.04 -25.88
C SER A 361 17.65 9.42 -25.64
N SER A 362 17.96 10.71 -25.52
CA SER A 362 19.27 11.22 -25.06
C SER A 362 19.44 11.06 -23.56
N ASP A 363 18.43 11.45 -22.77
CA ASP A 363 18.51 11.45 -21.30
C ASP A 363 18.35 10.04 -20.73
N GLN A 364 17.56 9.19 -21.39
CA GLN A 364 17.57 7.74 -21.20
C GLN A 364 18.95 7.15 -21.45
N GLN A 365 19.69 7.59 -22.47
CA GLN A 365 21.07 7.16 -22.68
C GLN A 365 22.03 7.72 -21.62
N VAL A 366 21.87 8.95 -21.13
CA VAL A 366 22.67 9.49 -20.02
C VAL A 366 22.44 8.69 -18.75
N LEU A 367 21.18 8.52 -18.31
CA LEU A 367 20.85 7.79 -17.10
C LEU A 367 21.24 6.30 -17.21
N LEU A 368 20.89 5.62 -18.29
CA LEU A 368 21.26 4.20 -18.47
C LEU A 368 22.78 4.01 -18.64
N SER A 369 23.53 4.93 -19.25
CA SER A 369 25.00 4.81 -19.32
C SER A 369 25.70 5.08 -17.99
N GLN A 370 25.08 5.86 -17.10
CA GLN A 370 25.54 6.06 -15.73
C GLN A 370 25.14 4.90 -14.79
N LEU A 371 24.18 4.07 -15.17
CA LEU A 371 23.67 2.95 -14.36
C LEU A 371 24.12 1.56 -14.81
N ASN A 372 24.52 1.40 -16.07
CA ASN A 372 25.05 0.14 -16.60
C ASN A 372 26.54 -0.07 -16.24
N ASP A 373 26.91 0.10 -14.97
CA ASP A 373 28.14 -0.48 -14.41
C ASP A 373 27.81 -1.88 -13.84
N PRO A 374 28.13 -2.99 -14.53
CA PRO A 374 27.77 -4.33 -14.08
C PRO A 374 28.65 -4.83 -12.93
N SER A 375 29.67 -4.07 -12.52
CA SER A 375 30.65 -4.55 -11.52
C SER A 375 30.14 -4.51 -10.07
N ASN A 376 29.06 -3.77 -9.80
CA ASN A 376 28.55 -3.49 -8.45
C ASN A 376 27.09 -3.93 -8.20
N SER A 377 26.51 -4.74 -9.09
CA SER A 377 25.07 -5.08 -9.06
C SER A 377 24.81 -6.59 -9.20
N PRO A 378 24.40 -7.28 -8.12
CA PRO A 378 23.97 -8.68 -8.17
C PRO A 378 22.76 -8.93 -9.08
N ASN A 379 21.78 -8.01 -9.05
CA ASN A 379 20.63 -8.00 -9.96
C ASN A 379 20.30 -6.56 -10.36
N ASN A 380 20.35 -6.24 -11.66
CA ASN A 380 20.09 -4.89 -12.16
C ASN A 380 18.62 -4.46 -12.07
N ALA A 381 17.65 -5.38 -12.03
CA ALA A 381 16.23 -5.08 -12.04
C ALA A 381 15.59 -4.97 -10.65
N ALA A 382 16.29 -5.42 -9.60
CA ALA A 382 15.81 -5.50 -8.22
C ALA A 382 16.63 -4.65 -7.26
N ALA A 383 16.08 -4.36 -6.08
CA ALA A 383 16.79 -3.71 -4.98
C ALA A 383 17.64 -4.74 -4.25
N ASN A 384 18.96 -4.67 -4.45
CA ASN A 384 19.91 -5.62 -3.87
C ASN A 384 20.15 -5.32 -2.38
N VAL A 385 19.62 -6.16 -1.50
CA VAL A 385 19.81 -6.08 -0.04
C VAL A 385 20.79 -7.16 0.40
N PRO A 386 21.90 -6.84 1.11
CA PRO A 386 22.78 -7.85 1.72
C PRO A 386 21.97 -8.82 2.58
N ASN A 387 22.04 -10.12 2.31
CA ASN A 387 21.11 -11.08 2.89
C ASN A 387 21.31 -11.19 4.42
N PRO A 388 20.32 -10.78 5.26
CA PRO A 388 20.42 -10.93 6.71
C PRO A 388 19.96 -12.33 7.16
N PHE A 389 19.45 -13.14 6.24
CA PHE A 389 18.87 -14.47 6.48
C PHE A 389 19.69 -15.60 5.84
N GLN A 390 20.96 -15.35 5.47
CA GLN A 390 21.82 -16.40 4.94
C GLN A 390 22.05 -17.50 5.99
N SER A 391 21.95 -18.75 5.56
CA SER A 391 21.90 -19.97 6.38
C SER A 391 20.67 -20.12 7.30
N VAL A 392 19.84 -19.07 7.46
CA VAL A 392 18.59 -19.13 8.24
C VAL A 392 17.53 -19.89 7.45
N SER A 393 16.76 -20.75 8.13
CA SER A 393 15.66 -21.54 7.54
C SER A 393 16.07 -22.34 6.29
N SER A 394 17.32 -22.80 6.21
CA SER A 394 17.96 -23.35 5.00
C SER A 394 17.34 -24.61 4.39
N SER A 395 16.39 -25.26 5.07
CA SER A 395 15.59 -26.36 4.53
C SER A 395 14.30 -25.94 3.83
N THR A 396 13.88 -24.67 3.96
CA THR A 396 12.59 -24.16 3.50
C THR A 396 12.67 -22.83 2.77
N PHE A 397 13.65 -21.98 3.09
CA PHE A 397 13.89 -20.69 2.46
C PHE A 397 14.80 -20.83 1.23
N SER A 398 14.26 -20.52 0.06
CA SER A 398 14.95 -20.61 -1.25
C SER A 398 16.24 -19.80 -1.32
N GLU A 399 16.24 -18.57 -0.80
CA GLU A 399 17.36 -17.64 -0.90
C GLU A 399 18.38 -17.80 0.26
N SER A 400 18.24 -18.82 1.10
CA SER A 400 19.13 -19.03 2.28
C SER A 400 20.62 -19.20 1.90
N GLY A 401 20.91 -19.61 0.67
CA GLY A 401 22.27 -19.70 0.13
C GLY A 401 22.79 -18.44 -0.56
N SER A 402 21.94 -17.45 -0.86
CA SER A 402 22.32 -16.25 -1.61
C SER A 402 22.99 -15.20 -0.70
N ASN A 403 23.92 -14.42 -1.25
CA ASN A 403 24.58 -13.31 -0.53
C ASN A 403 23.72 -12.04 -0.47
N TYR A 404 22.73 -11.94 -1.36
CA TYR A 404 21.84 -10.80 -1.52
C TYR A 404 20.41 -11.28 -1.76
N LEU A 405 19.44 -10.49 -1.33
CA LEU A 405 18.03 -10.62 -1.67
C LEU A 405 17.72 -9.64 -2.80
N GLY A 406 16.94 -10.08 -3.79
CA GLY A 406 16.43 -9.21 -4.85
C GLY A 406 15.02 -8.73 -4.53
N LEU A 407 14.86 -7.48 -4.06
CA LEU A 407 13.53 -6.95 -3.73
C LEU A 407 12.88 -6.24 -4.94
N VAL A 408 11.61 -6.51 -5.18
CA VAL A 408 10.82 -5.87 -6.24
C VAL A 408 9.48 -5.32 -5.75
N ASP A 409 8.76 -4.65 -6.65
CA ASP A 409 7.47 -3.99 -6.41
C ASP A 409 6.55 -4.87 -5.55
N GLY A 410 6.00 -4.30 -4.47
CA GLY A 410 5.25 -5.02 -3.46
C GLY A 410 3.87 -5.51 -3.90
N GLY A 411 3.52 -5.36 -5.18
CA GLY A 411 2.37 -5.98 -5.82
C GLY A 411 2.75 -6.83 -7.04
N ALA A 412 4.02 -7.19 -7.24
CA ALA A 412 4.50 -7.94 -8.40
C ALA A 412 3.93 -9.37 -8.47
N ASN A 413 3.58 -9.98 -7.34
CA ASN A 413 2.82 -11.24 -7.26
C ASN A 413 1.30 -11.06 -7.51
N GLY A 414 0.84 -9.81 -7.73
CA GLY A 414 -0.55 -9.41 -7.96
C GLY A 414 -1.31 -8.97 -6.71
N GLU A 415 -0.75 -9.06 -5.49
CA GLU A 415 -1.31 -8.50 -4.26
C GLU A 415 -1.15 -6.96 -4.19
N HIS A 416 -1.71 -6.22 -5.17
CA HIS A 416 -1.54 -4.77 -5.29
C HIS A 416 -1.88 -3.99 -4.00
N VAL A 417 -2.84 -4.47 -3.20
CA VAL A 417 -3.14 -3.98 -1.84
C VAL A 417 -2.43 -4.89 -0.82
N PRO A 418 -1.64 -4.34 0.13
CA PRO A 418 -0.79 -5.10 1.05
C PRO A 418 -1.57 -5.79 2.19
N PHE A 419 -2.43 -6.74 1.84
CA PHE A 419 -3.25 -7.49 2.80
C PHE A 419 -2.43 -8.41 3.70
N GLY A 420 -1.40 -9.09 3.20
CA GLY A 420 -0.58 -10.05 3.96
C GLY A 420 -0.13 -9.47 5.31
N SER A 421 0.60 -8.35 5.27
CA SER A 421 1.00 -7.53 6.42
C SER A 421 -0.10 -7.25 7.44
N LEU A 422 -1.34 -7.02 7.00
CA LEU A 422 -2.49 -6.72 7.86
C LEU A 422 -3.19 -7.99 8.37
N LEU A 423 -2.98 -9.14 7.72
CA LEU A 423 -3.59 -10.42 8.06
C LEU A 423 -2.73 -11.30 8.97
N VAL A 424 -1.49 -10.92 9.29
CA VAL A 424 -0.61 -11.58 10.27
C VAL A 424 -1.37 -11.87 11.58
N LYS A 425 -1.45 -13.13 12.02
CA LYS A 425 -2.28 -13.55 13.17
C LYS A 425 -1.95 -12.78 14.45
N SER A 426 -0.67 -12.55 14.73
CA SER A 426 -0.19 -11.88 15.95
C SER A 426 -0.44 -10.37 15.98
N ARG A 427 -0.93 -9.77 14.89
CA ARG A 427 -1.43 -8.38 14.87
C ARG A 427 -2.89 -8.25 15.33
N PHE A 428 -3.68 -9.33 15.22
CA PHE A 428 -5.10 -9.39 15.61
C PHE A 428 -5.95 -8.26 14.98
N VAL A 429 -5.73 -7.96 13.70
CA VAL A 429 -6.53 -6.96 12.96
C VAL A 429 -7.95 -7.48 12.79
N ASP A 430 -8.93 -6.73 13.30
CA ASP A 430 -10.35 -7.06 13.27
C ASP A 430 -11.03 -6.60 11.96
N VAL A 431 -10.58 -5.46 11.42
CA VAL A 431 -11.14 -4.82 10.22
C VAL A 431 -10.00 -4.33 9.32
N VAL A 432 -10.06 -4.61 8.02
CA VAL A 432 -9.15 -4.08 7.01
C VAL A 432 -9.89 -3.11 6.10
N VAL A 433 -9.35 -1.91 5.91
CA VAL A 433 -9.79 -0.93 4.92
C VAL A 433 -8.84 -1.03 3.73
N ALA A 434 -9.32 -1.52 2.59
CA ALA A 434 -8.51 -1.82 1.42
C ALA A 434 -8.72 -0.75 0.33
N LEU A 435 -7.68 0.02 0.02
CA LEU A 435 -7.68 1.08 -0.99
C LEU A 435 -7.02 0.57 -2.27
N ASP A 436 -7.81 0.17 -3.26
CA ASP A 436 -7.32 -0.51 -4.48
C ASP A 436 -7.24 0.45 -5.68
N ALA A 437 -6.03 0.79 -6.11
CA ALA A 437 -5.74 1.64 -7.27
C ALA A 437 -5.16 0.87 -8.47
N GLY A 438 -5.42 -0.45 -8.52
CA GLY A 438 -5.08 -1.32 -9.64
C GLY A 438 -5.61 -0.81 -10.99
N ALA A 439 -4.90 -1.18 -12.05
CA ALA A 439 -5.26 -0.91 -13.45
C ALA A 439 -5.37 -2.25 -14.17
N ASP A 440 -6.43 -2.99 -13.82
CA ASP A 440 -6.57 -4.40 -14.15
C ASP A 440 -7.49 -4.61 -15.39
N ILE A 441 -8.10 -3.54 -15.92
CA ILE A 441 -8.94 -3.53 -17.13
C ILE A 441 -8.74 -2.25 -17.96
N VAL A 442 -9.28 -2.25 -19.17
CA VAL A 442 -9.31 -1.10 -20.10
C VAL A 442 -9.82 0.18 -19.40
N ASN A 443 -9.08 1.27 -19.58
CA ASN A 443 -9.20 2.55 -18.87
C ASN A 443 -8.79 2.51 -17.38
N ASP A 444 -7.80 1.70 -17.01
CA ASP A 444 -7.03 1.80 -15.76
C ASP A 444 -7.85 1.74 -14.45
N TRP A 445 -8.88 0.87 -14.43
CA TRP A 445 -9.69 0.56 -13.24
C TRP A 445 -9.31 -0.79 -12.63
N PRO A 446 -9.48 -1.00 -11.31
CA PRO A 446 -9.28 -2.30 -10.67
C PRO A 446 -10.38 -3.29 -11.06
N ASN A 447 -10.12 -4.58 -10.90
CA ASN A 447 -11.10 -5.66 -11.08
C ASN A 447 -11.15 -6.67 -9.92
N GLY A 448 -10.49 -6.36 -8.79
CA GLY A 448 -10.40 -7.23 -7.63
C GLY A 448 -9.29 -8.28 -7.69
N THR A 449 -8.37 -8.19 -8.68
CA THR A 449 -7.21 -9.10 -8.80
C THR A 449 -6.42 -9.20 -7.50
N SER A 450 -6.17 -8.07 -6.81
CA SER A 450 -5.46 -8.09 -5.52
C SER A 450 -6.14 -8.95 -4.46
N LEU A 451 -7.47 -8.87 -4.34
CA LEU A 451 -8.23 -9.65 -3.36
C LEU A 451 -8.23 -11.15 -3.73
N LEU A 452 -8.26 -11.47 -5.02
CA LEU A 452 -8.20 -12.84 -5.53
C LEU A 452 -6.82 -13.47 -5.27
N GLN A 453 -5.72 -12.75 -5.55
CA GLN A 453 -4.37 -13.24 -5.30
C GLN A 453 -4.08 -13.39 -3.80
N THR A 454 -4.47 -12.42 -2.97
CA THR A 454 -4.38 -12.57 -1.51
C THR A 454 -5.18 -13.78 -1.02
N SER A 455 -6.43 -13.94 -1.48
CA SER A 455 -7.26 -15.10 -1.09
C SER A 455 -6.60 -16.44 -1.45
N ASN A 456 -6.01 -16.54 -2.64
CA ASN A 456 -5.23 -17.70 -3.08
C ASN A 456 -3.98 -17.92 -2.21
N ARG A 457 -3.20 -16.88 -1.95
CA ARG A 457 -1.93 -16.94 -1.20
C ARG A 457 -2.15 -17.24 0.28
N VAL A 458 -3.14 -16.63 0.91
CA VAL A 458 -3.58 -16.93 2.29
C VAL A 458 -4.00 -18.40 2.42
N LYS A 459 -4.75 -18.92 1.45
CA LYS A 459 -5.20 -20.33 1.44
C LYS A 459 -4.05 -21.32 1.23
N ASN A 460 -3.16 -21.05 0.27
CA ASN A 460 -2.20 -22.03 -0.23
C ASN A 460 -0.82 -21.95 0.43
N VAL A 461 -0.41 -20.77 0.91
CA VAL A 461 0.95 -20.49 1.43
C VAL A 461 0.93 -20.06 2.89
N LEU A 462 0.06 -19.10 3.25
CA LEU A 462 0.17 -18.36 4.52
C LEU A 462 -0.70 -18.88 5.68
N SER A 463 -1.46 -19.95 5.48
CA SER A 463 -2.51 -20.42 6.41
C SER A 463 -2.05 -20.69 7.85
N THR A 464 -0.75 -20.94 8.07
CA THR A 464 -0.16 -21.12 9.41
C THR A 464 0.13 -19.79 10.11
N SER A 465 0.59 -18.74 9.42
CA SER A 465 0.95 -17.43 10.01
C SER A 465 -0.13 -16.34 9.88
N HIS A 466 -1.08 -16.45 8.94
CA HIS A 466 -2.07 -15.41 8.63
C HIS A 466 -3.53 -15.82 8.91
N GLN A 467 -4.37 -14.84 9.25
CA GLN A 467 -5.83 -14.98 9.39
C GLN A 467 -6.47 -15.43 8.06
N GLN A 468 -7.64 -16.05 8.11
CA GLN A 468 -8.33 -16.45 6.88
C GLN A 468 -8.82 -15.21 6.11
N PHE A 469 -8.80 -15.28 4.79
CA PHE A 469 -9.42 -14.26 3.95
C PHE A 469 -10.94 -14.42 3.94
N PRO A 470 -11.73 -13.34 4.00
CA PRO A 470 -13.18 -13.43 3.90
C PRO A 470 -13.64 -13.89 2.51
N GLN A 471 -14.86 -14.41 2.42
CA GLN A 471 -15.43 -14.78 1.12
C GLN A 471 -15.65 -13.55 0.22
N ILE A 472 -15.13 -13.65 -1.00
CA ILE A 472 -15.19 -12.68 -2.10
C ILE A 472 -15.80 -13.35 -3.36
N PRO A 473 -16.11 -12.60 -4.44
CA PRO A 473 -16.42 -13.19 -5.74
C PRO A 473 -15.30 -14.13 -6.25
N SER A 474 -15.68 -15.10 -7.07
CA SER A 474 -14.80 -16.18 -7.54
C SER A 474 -13.80 -15.78 -8.62
N SER A 475 -14.03 -14.67 -9.32
CA SER A 475 -13.21 -14.21 -10.44
C SER A 475 -13.31 -12.69 -10.63
N SER A 476 -12.35 -12.10 -11.32
CA SER A 476 -12.40 -10.68 -11.72
C SER A 476 -13.63 -10.37 -12.58
N GLY A 477 -14.09 -11.34 -13.38
CA GLY A 477 -15.35 -11.25 -14.12
C GLY A 477 -16.56 -11.10 -13.19
N ASP A 478 -16.60 -11.84 -12.08
CA ASP A 478 -17.66 -11.70 -11.06
C ASP A 478 -17.60 -10.35 -10.33
N PHE A 479 -16.40 -9.86 -9.99
CA PHE A 479 -16.22 -8.51 -9.42
C PHE A 479 -16.79 -7.41 -10.34
N ILE A 480 -16.50 -7.48 -11.65
CA ILE A 480 -17.02 -6.54 -12.65
C ILE A 480 -18.52 -6.73 -12.85
N ASN A 481 -18.99 -7.96 -13.04
CA ASN A 481 -20.41 -8.28 -13.25
C ASN A 481 -21.29 -7.87 -12.07
N TYR A 482 -20.78 -7.95 -10.85
CA TYR A 482 -21.51 -7.50 -9.66
C TYR A 482 -21.28 -6.00 -9.37
N GLY A 483 -20.52 -5.29 -10.21
CA GLY A 483 -20.21 -3.86 -10.10
C GLY A 483 -19.34 -3.47 -8.91
N MET A 484 -18.62 -4.42 -8.30
CA MET A 484 -17.87 -4.21 -7.05
C MET A 484 -16.61 -3.35 -7.24
N ASN A 485 -16.10 -3.21 -8.45
CA ASN A 485 -15.03 -2.26 -8.77
C ASN A 485 -15.52 -0.82 -8.99
N MET A 486 -16.84 -0.56 -8.91
CA MET A 486 -17.44 0.77 -9.13
C MET A 486 -18.13 1.36 -7.89
N ARG A 487 -17.90 0.77 -6.70
CA ARG A 487 -18.45 1.21 -5.41
C ARG A 487 -17.70 0.62 -4.20
N PRO A 488 -17.85 1.21 -3.00
CA PRO A 488 -17.51 0.52 -1.75
C PRO A 488 -18.26 -0.81 -1.58
N THR A 489 -17.60 -1.83 -1.04
CA THR A 489 -18.19 -3.15 -0.74
C THR A 489 -17.63 -3.70 0.58
N PHE A 490 -18.45 -4.40 1.37
CA PHE A 490 -18.03 -5.10 2.59
C PHE A 490 -17.95 -6.61 2.36
N PHE A 491 -16.84 -7.25 2.76
CA PHE A 491 -16.64 -8.70 2.75
C PHE A 491 -16.43 -9.24 4.18
N GLY A 492 -16.77 -10.51 4.42
CA GLY A 492 -16.64 -11.13 5.75
C GLY A 492 -17.69 -10.68 6.78
N CYS A 493 -18.80 -10.11 6.32
CA CYS A 493 -19.78 -9.43 7.17
C CYS A 493 -20.38 -10.31 8.27
N ASN A 494 -20.71 -11.56 7.96
CA ASN A 494 -21.53 -12.42 8.80
C ASN A 494 -20.74 -13.70 9.15
N PRO A 495 -19.70 -13.59 10.02
CA PRO A 495 -18.89 -14.75 10.37
C PRO A 495 -19.71 -15.77 11.14
N ALA A 496 -19.46 -17.05 10.88
CA ALA A 496 -20.16 -18.17 11.48
C ALA A 496 -19.73 -18.43 12.94
N HIS A 497 -18.56 -17.93 13.35
CA HIS A 497 -17.95 -18.21 14.65
C HIS A 497 -17.73 -16.94 15.51
N ASN A 498 -17.46 -17.15 16.80
CA ASN A 498 -16.87 -16.16 17.69
C ASN A 498 -15.68 -16.81 18.43
N PRO A 499 -14.42 -16.35 18.25
CA PRO A 499 -13.99 -15.24 17.40
C PRO A 499 -14.33 -15.47 15.91
N PRO A 500 -14.52 -14.39 15.12
CA PRO A 500 -14.70 -14.48 13.68
C PRO A 500 -13.58 -15.24 12.98
N GLU A 501 -13.91 -16.05 11.98
CA GLU A 501 -12.92 -16.76 11.16
C GLU A 501 -12.02 -15.84 10.31
N SER A 502 -12.50 -14.63 9.99
CA SER A 502 -11.81 -13.63 9.15
C SER A 502 -12.15 -12.19 9.59
N PRO A 503 -11.26 -11.21 9.35
CA PRO A 503 -11.58 -9.80 9.56
C PRO A 503 -12.69 -9.33 8.62
N LEU A 504 -13.36 -8.23 8.98
CA LEU A 504 -14.22 -7.51 8.04
C LEU A 504 -13.33 -6.77 7.04
N VAL A 505 -13.57 -6.90 5.74
CA VAL A 505 -12.89 -6.07 4.72
C VAL A 505 -13.84 -5.00 4.22
N ILE A 506 -13.45 -3.74 4.38
CA ILE A 506 -14.06 -2.56 3.79
C ILE A 506 -13.26 -2.24 2.52
N TYR A 507 -13.76 -2.70 1.37
CA TYR A 507 -13.11 -2.51 0.08
C TYR A 507 -13.53 -1.18 -0.56
N LEU A 508 -12.56 -0.33 -0.86
CA LEU A 508 -12.69 0.96 -1.50
C LEU A 508 -11.85 0.93 -2.80
N PRO A 509 -12.47 0.63 -3.96
CA PRO A 509 -11.78 0.67 -5.24
C PRO A 509 -11.67 2.11 -5.77
N ASN A 510 -10.56 2.40 -6.45
CA ASN A 510 -10.50 3.48 -7.42
C ASN A 510 -11.60 3.23 -8.46
N SER A 511 -12.49 4.20 -8.63
CA SER A 511 -13.77 3.98 -9.30
C SER A 511 -14.25 5.24 -10.03
N PRO A 512 -15.05 5.09 -11.09
CA PRO A 512 -15.73 6.21 -11.75
C PRO A 512 -16.56 7.07 -10.80
N PRO A 513 -16.74 8.38 -11.07
CA PRO A 513 -17.48 9.31 -10.20
C PRO A 513 -18.85 8.82 -9.73
N VAL A 514 -19.12 9.02 -8.43
CA VAL A 514 -20.39 8.63 -7.79
C VAL A 514 -21.62 9.33 -8.37
N ASP A 515 -21.44 10.46 -9.06
CA ASP A 515 -22.48 11.24 -9.74
C ASP A 515 -22.56 11.01 -11.27
N GLY A 516 -21.64 10.23 -11.85
CA GLY A 516 -21.59 9.98 -13.29
C GLY A 516 -20.93 11.08 -14.13
N THR A 517 -20.16 11.98 -13.52
CA THR A 517 -19.28 12.93 -14.23
C THR A 517 -18.08 12.24 -14.92
N GLN A 518 -17.32 13.02 -15.70
CA GLN A 518 -16.05 12.63 -16.32
C GLN A 518 -15.04 12.17 -15.26
N PRO A 519 -14.35 11.03 -15.43
CA PRO A 519 -13.38 10.54 -14.47
C PRO A 519 -12.01 11.23 -14.62
N TYR A 520 -11.33 11.46 -13.50
CA TYR A 520 -9.99 12.03 -13.39
C TYR A 520 -8.99 11.15 -12.62
N THR A 521 -9.44 10.04 -12.02
CA THR A 521 -8.59 9.16 -11.17
C THR A 521 -8.03 7.94 -11.90
N ASN A 522 -8.25 7.82 -13.21
CA ASN A 522 -7.73 6.74 -14.06
C ASN A 522 -6.82 7.19 -15.24
N PRO A 523 -5.89 8.15 -15.08
CA PRO A 523 -4.72 8.21 -15.96
C PRO A 523 -3.90 6.91 -15.91
N SER A 524 -3.14 6.66 -16.98
CA SER A 524 -2.14 5.60 -17.04
C SER A 524 -1.13 5.72 -15.89
N SER A 525 -0.67 4.59 -15.37
CA SER A 525 0.40 4.55 -14.36
C SER A 525 1.78 4.96 -14.89
N SER A 526 1.90 5.22 -16.19
CA SER A 526 3.13 5.66 -16.88
C SER A 526 3.19 7.19 -17.13
N ILE A 527 2.33 8.00 -16.51
CA ILE A 527 2.54 9.47 -16.51
C ILE A 527 3.31 9.90 -15.26
N PHE A 528 4.34 10.73 -15.46
CA PHE A 528 5.34 11.07 -14.46
C PHE A 528 5.32 12.52 -13.99
N ASN A 529 4.41 13.34 -14.54
CA ASN A 529 3.98 14.64 -14.02
C ASN A 529 2.44 14.75 -13.95
N TYR A 530 1.95 15.63 -13.08
CA TYR A 530 0.55 16.02 -12.91
C TYR A 530 0.51 17.53 -12.68
N THR A 531 -0.18 18.29 -13.54
CA THR A 531 -0.41 19.72 -13.33
C THR A 531 -1.24 19.99 -12.08
N ASP A 532 -1.20 21.21 -11.54
CA ASP A 532 -2.02 21.64 -10.40
C ASP A 532 -3.52 21.41 -10.66
N ASP A 533 -4.00 21.68 -11.89
CA ASP A 533 -5.38 21.42 -12.32
C ASP A 533 -5.73 19.92 -12.27
N LEU A 534 -4.87 19.05 -12.82
CA LEU A 534 -5.11 17.61 -12.85
C LEU A 534 -4.99 16.98 -11.44
N THR A 535 -4.00 17.40 -10.67
CA THR A 535 -3.84 17.03 -9.25
C THR A 535 -5.08 17.40 -8.46
N SER A 536 -5.59 18.61 -8.65
CA SER A 536 -6.81 19.10 -8.01
C SER A 536 -8.04 18.30 -8.42
N ALA A 537 -8.22 18.01 -9.71
CA ALA A 537 -9.34 17.22 -10.21
C ALA A 537 -9.31 15.78 -9.66
N PHE A 538 -8.14 15.14 -9.70
CA PHE A 538 -7.90 13.79 -9.18
C PHE A 538 -8.22 13.71 -7.68
N MET A 539 -7.60 14.57 -6.87
CA MET A 539 -7.75 14.57 -5.41
C MET A 539 -9.20 14.83 -4.99
N ASN A 540 -9.89 15.76 -5.67
CA ASN A 540 -11.30 16.04 -5.42
C ASN A 540 -12.21 14.85 -5.77
N GLN A 541 -11.97 14.15 -6.88
CA GLN A 541 -12.73 12.94 -7.23
C GLN A 541 -12.46 11.77 -6.27
N ALA A 542 -11.19 11.48 -5.96
CA ALA A 542 -10.84 10.41 -5.03
C ALA A 542 -11.47 10.66 -3.64
N TYR A 543 -11.44 11.90 -3.16
CA TYR A 543 -12.15 12.34 -1.97
C TYR A 543 -13.68 12.16 -2.12
N ALA A 544 -14.28 12.65 -3.21
CA ALA A 544 -15.73 12.64 -3.44
C ALA A 544 -16.31 11.21 -3.48
N ASN A 545 -15.60 10.27 -4.11
CA ASN A 545 -16.01 8.87 -4.15
C ASN A 545 -15.87 8.20 -2.76
N ALA A 546 -14.79 8.50 -2.01
CA ALA A 546 -14.58 7.98 -0.66
C ALA A 546 -15.60 8.49 0.37
N VAL A 547 -16.11 9.73 0.23
CA VAL A 547 -17.23 10.24 1.05
C VAL A 547 -18.61 9.91 0.44
N GLY A 548 -18.66 9.27 -0.73
CA GLY A 548 -19.87 9.20 -1.56
C GLY A 548 -20.68 7.90 -1.48
N GLY A 549 -20.11 6.77 -1.05
CA GLY A 549 -20.83 5.49 -1.01
C GLY A 549 -21.37 5.04 -2.37
N PHE A 550 -22.53 4.39 -2.40
CA PHE A 550 -23.32 4.20 -3.63
C PHE A 550 -24.80 3.99 -3.33
N MET A 551 -25.68 4.40 -4.26
CA MET A 551 -27.12 4.12 -4.19
C MET A 551 -27.51 2.99 -5.17
N PRO A 552 -28.07 1.86 -4.71
CA PRO A 552 -28.46 0.75 -5.57
C PRO A 552 -29.42 1.14 -6.70
N ASN A 553 -29.04 0.82 -7.94
CA ASN A 553 -29.76 1.11 -9.18
C ASN A 553 -29.96 2.61 -9.46
N LYS A 554 -29.11 3.48 -8.90
CA LYS A 554 -29.12 4.93 -9.14
C LYS A 554 -27.71 5.49 -9.30
N THR A 555 -27.59 6.53 -10.12
CA THR A 555 -26.43 7.41 -10.12
C THR A 555 -26.61 8.46 -9.01
N GLY A 556 -25.55 8.76 -8.25
CA GLY A 556 -25.58 9.63 -7.08
C GLY A 556 -24.88 9.02 -5.86
N ALA A 557 -24.48 9.89 -4.93
CA ALA A 557 -23.95 9.51 -3.62
C ALA A 557 -25.05 9.00 -2.67
N ASP A 558 -24.66 8.19 -1.70
CA ASP A 558 -25.49 7.71 -0.60
C ASP A 558 -25.34 8.63 0.63
N PRO A 559 -26.41 9.31 1.08
CA PRO A 559 -26.35 10.18 2.26
C PRO A 559 -26.07 9.42 3.57
N ASP A 560 -26.38 8.12 3.64
CA ASP A 560 -26.19 7.31 4.85
C ASP A 560 -24.80 6.63 4.88
N TRP A 561 -23.95 6.82 3.88
CA TRP A 561 -22.63 6.18 3.79
C TRP A 561 -21.75 6.44 5.03
N GLY A 562 -21.76 7.66 5.58
CA GLY A 562 -21.04 8.01 6.81
C GLY A 562 -21.54 7.29 8.07
N LEU A 563 -22.81 6.84 8.08
CA LEU A 563 -23.34 5.93 9.11
C LEU A 563 -22.88 4.50 8.83
N CYS A 564 -22.95 4.07 7.58
CA CYS A 564 -22.58 2.72 7.16
C CYS A 564 -21.10 2.40 7.34
N LEU A 565 -20.21 3.35 7.10
CA LEU A 565 -18.77 3.19 7.35
C LEU A 565 -18.46 3.08 8.85
N ARG A 566 -19.10 3.90 9.69
CA ARG A 566 -19.01 3.81 11.17
C ARG A 566 -19.55 2.48 11.69
N CYS A 567 -20.71 2.04 11.17
CA CYS A 567 -21.31 0.73 11.45
C CYS A 567 -20.40 -0.45 11.09
N ALA A 568 -19.72 -0.39 9.95
CA ALA A 568 -18.78 -1.42 9.51
C ALA A 568 -17.54 -1.45 10.41
N ALA A 569 -16.91 -0.29 10.63
CA ALA A 569 -15.69 -0.17 11.41
C ALA A 569 -15.86 -0.67 12.86
N ILE A 570 -17.01 -0.42 13.50
CA ILE A 570 -17.28 -0.88 14.88
C ILE A 570 -17.82 -2.32 14.97
N ASP A 571 -18.20 -2.98 13.85
CA ASP A 571 -18.97 -4.23 13.89
C ASP A 571 -18.31 -5.35 14.70
N ARG A 572 -16.98 -5.47 14.64
CA ARG A 572 -16.25 -6.51 15.37
C ARG A 572 -16.22 -6.30 16.88
N ALA A 573 -16.51 -5.10 17.38
CA ALA A 573 -16.60 -4.82 18.81
C ALA A 573 -17.67 -5.69 19.50
N ARG A 574 -18.74 -6.02 18.77
CA ARG A 574 -19.84 -6.88 19.23
C ARG A 574 -19.37 -8.30 19.57
N TYR A 575 -18.44 -8.83 18.77
CA TYR A 575 -17.83 -10.15 18.99
C TYR A 575 -16.86 -10.13 20.17
N LYS A 576 -16.01 -9.10 20.25
CA LYS A 576 -15.08 -8.87 21.37
C LYS A 576 -15.83 -8.72 22.70
N ALA A 577 -16.91 -7.92 22.74
CA ALA A 577 -17.75 -7.73 23.93
C ALA A 577 -18.43 -9.04 24.40
N ALA A 578 -18.93 -9.86 23.47
CA ALA A 578 -19.55 -11.14 23.80
C ALA A 578 -18.56 -12.13 24.42
N SER A 579 -17.30 -12.11 23.98
CA SER A 579 -16.22 -12.89 24.56
C SER A 579 -15.82 -12.36 25.95
N SER A 580 -15.71 -11.04 26.12
CA SER A 580 -15.46 -10.39 27.43
C SER A 580 -16.58 -10.62 28.45
N ALA A 581 -17.81 -10.89 28.02
CA ALA A 581 -18.95 -11.18 28.89
C ALA A 581 -18.91 -12.59 29.52
N THR A 582 -17.96 -13.45 29.15
CA THR A 582 -17.77 -14.76 29.78
C THR A 582 -16.89 -14.63 31.03
N PRO A 583 -17.39 -14.93 32.25
CA PRO A 583 -16.56 -14.89 33.45
C PRO A 583 -15.56 -16.05 33.46
N SER A 584 -14.30 -15.77 33.15
CA SER A 584 -13.20 -16.75 33.24
C SER A 584 -13.12 -17.38 34.64
N PRO A 585 -12.95 -18.70 34.76
CA PRO A 585 -12.70 -19.34 36.05
C PRO A 585 -11.32 -18.92 36.57
N THR A 586 -11.33 -18.01 37.56
CA THR A 586 -10.21 -17.52 38.38
C THR A 586 -8.82 -18.10 38.08
N SER A 587 -8.02 -17.35 37.31
CA SER A 587 -6.57 -17.56 37.18
C SER A 587 -5.83 -17.14 38.47
N SER A 588 -5.88 -18.00 39.49
CA SER A 588 -5.27 -17.74 40.79
C SER A 588 -3.74 -17.96 40.78
N SER A 589 -2.97 -16.93 40.41
CA SER A 589 -1.50 -16.97 40.43
C SER A 589 -0.83 -15.67 40.92
N SER A 590 -1.42 -15.01 41.93
CA SER A 590 -0.73 -13.95 42.69
C SER A 590 0.40 -14.54 43.54
N SER A 591 1.62 -14.59 42.99
CA SER A 591 2.82 -15.13 43.63
C SER A 591 3.33 -14.22 44.75
N GLN A 592 2.78 -14.38 45.96
CA GLN A 592 3.31 -13.73 47.17
C GLN A 592 4.75 -14.19 47.45
N THR A 593 5.69 -13.26 47.47
CA THR A 593 7.06 -13.52 47.90
C THR A 593 7.14 -13.75 49.41
N LYS A 594 7.41 -15.00 49.81
CA LYS A 594 7.94 -15.36 51.13
C LYS A 594 9.20 -16.20 50.94
N GLY A 595 10.35 -15.61 51.23
CA GLY A 595 11.61 -16.35 51.27
C GLY A 595 11.84 -17.00 52.64
N LEU A 596 12.45 -18.17 52.65
CA LEU A 596 13.29 -18.61 53.77
C LEU A 596 14.46 -19.47 53.24
N LEU A 597 15.51 -19.57 54.05
CA LEU A 597 16.87 -19.91 53.64
C LEU A 597 17.15 -21.42 53.53
N SER A 598 18.11 -21.74 52.66
CA SER A 598 19.14 -22.79 52.82
C SER A 598 18.73 -24.28 52.91
N ALA A 599 19.22 -25.06 51.94
CA ALA A 599 20.12 -26.19 52.23
C ALA A 599 20.91 -26.61 50.97
N THR A 600 22.15 -27.10 51.17
CA THR A 600 22.99 -27.67 50.11
C THR A 600 22.96 -29.20 50.11
N SER A 601 22.85 -29.83 48.94
CA SER A 601 23.39 -31.18 48.73
C SER A 601 23.64 -31.49 47.25
N SER A 602 24.89 -31.70 46.89
CA SER A 602 25.32 -32.31 45.63
C SER A 602 25.23 -33.83 45.69
N PHE A 603 24.83 -34.51 44.63
CA PHE A 603 25.32 -35.87 44.33
C PHE A 603 25.30 -36.18 42.83
N SER A 604 26.20 -37.06 42.41
CA SER A 604 26.50 -37.41 41.01
C SER A 604 26.20 -38.88 40.71
N SER A 605 25.76 -39.18 39.49
CA SER A 605 25.92 -40.51 38.88
C SER A 605 26.01 -40.42 37.35
N SER A 606 26.83 -41.28 36.76
CA SER A 606 27.17 -41.37 35.33
C SER A 606 26.73 -42.72 34.73
N THR A 607 27.24 -43.09 33.54
CA THR A 607 27.25 -44.47 32.97
C THR A 607 25.93 -44.87 32.28
N SER A 608 25.86 -45.42 31.05
CA SER A 608 26.87 -45.59 29.97
C SER A 608 26.22 -45.89 28.60
N GLN A 609 27.06 -45.93 27.56
CA GLN A 609 26.82 -46.32 26.17
C GLN A 609 26.03 -47.63 25.95
N ALA A 610 25.36 -47.72 24.80
CA ALA A 610 25.31 -48.92 23.95
C ALA A 610 25.31 -48.50 22.46
N THR A 611 25.84 -49.34 21.59
CA THR A 611 26.01 -49.12 20.12
C THR A 611 25.31 -50.22 19.34
N ASP A 612 24.87 -49.95 18.10
CA ASP A 612 24.83 -50.98 17.06
C ASP A 612 24.86 -50.42 15.63
N THR A 613 25.22 -51.24 14.63
CA THR A 613 25.64 -50.76 13.28
C THR A 613 25.46 -51.79 12.14
N ILE A 614 25.34 -51.32 10.87
CA ILE A 614 25.59 -52.05 9.59
C ILE A 614 24.48 -53.10 9.20
N PRO A 615 24.19 -53.46 7.90
CA PRO A 615 24.78 -53.07 6.59
C PRO A 615 23.81 -52.53 5.49
N SER A 616 24.44 -52.14 4.36
CA SER A 616 24.03 -51.97 2.94
C SER A 616 23.02 -53.01 2.36
N THR A 617 22.45 -52.90 1.14
CA THR A 617 22.94 -52.36 -0.17
C THR A 617 21.75 -52.13 -1.16
N THR A 618 21.84 -51.38 -2.27
CA THR A 618 22.08 -51.88 -3.66
C THR A 618 21.98 -50.71 -4.68
N GLN A 619 22.69 -50.77 -5.83
CA GLN A 619 22.61 -49.81 -6.95
C GLN A 619 21.83 -50.36 -8.17
N VAL A 620 21.26 -49.46 -9.00
CA VAL A 620 20.90 -49.70 -10.43
C VAL A 620 21.20 -48.40 -11.23
N LEU A 621 21.53 -48.52 -12.52
CA LEU A 621 21.98 -47.42 -13.41
C LEU A 621 21.16 -47.33 -14.71
N LEU A 622 20.69 -46.11 -15.03
CA LEU A 622 20.48 -45.54 -16.39
C LEU A 622 19.49 -46.28 -17.36
N PRO A 623 19.11 -45.68 -18.51
CA PRO A 623 19.25 -44.30 -19.00
C PRO A 623 17.90 -43.54 -18.79
N SER A 624 17.32 -42.60 -19.57
CA SER A 624 17.52 -42.09 -20.95
C SER A 624 17.01 -40.63 -21.10
N SER A 625 17.37 -39.99 -22.22
CA SER A 625 17.03 -38.63 -22.64
C SER A 625 15.72 -38.48 -23.43
N SER A 626 15.08 -37.31 -23.37
CA SER A 626 14.37 -36.72 -24.52
C SER A 626 14.44 -35.18 -24.50
N THR A 627 14.78 -34.60 -25.66
CA THR A 627 14.67 -33.15 -25.94
C THR A 627 13.29 -32.83 -26.48
N PHE A 628 12.73 -31.66 -26.17
CA PHE A 628 11.64 -31.08 -26.98
C PHE A 628 11.92 -29.64 -27.37
N VAL A 629 11.30 -29.23 -28.48
CA VAL A 629 11.67 -28.06 -29.28
C VAL A 629 10.70 -26.90 -29.03
N SER A 630 11.23 -25.67 -29.10
CA SER A 630 10.47 -24.43 -29.05
C SER A 630 9.50 -24.29 -30.23
N SER A 631 8.23 -23.95 -29.95
CA SER A 631 7.32 -23.39 -30.95
C SER A 631 6.44 -22.30 -30.34
N SER A 632 6.77 -21.05 -30.65
CA SER A 632 5.85 -19.92 -30.56
C SER A 632 4.66 -20.10 -31.50
N LEU A 633 3.46 -19.75 -31.07
CA LEU A 633 2.39 -19.27 -31.96
C LEU A 633 1.44 -18.34 -31.19
N SER A 634 0.83 -17.39 -31.89
CA SER A 634 0.07 -16.29 -31.32
C SER A 634 -1.37 -16.22 -31.86
N GLU A 635 -2.27 -15.73 -30.99
CA GLU A 635 -3.51 -14.99 -31.27
C GLU A 635 -4.69 -15.62 -32.05
N SER A 636 -5.89 -15.19 -31.61
CA SER A 636 -7.22 -15.37 -32.23
C SER A 636 -7.81 -16.80 -32.21
N TYR A 637 -9.12 -17.02 -32.11
CA TYR A 637 -10.26 -16.20 -32.58
C TYR A 637 -11.49 -16.21 -31.63
N LEU A 638 -12.55 -15.47 -31.98
CA LEU A 638 -13.79 -15.24 -31.22
C LEU A 638 -14.85 -16.37 -31.28
N ASP A 639 -15.64 -16.45 -30.19
CA ASP A 639 -17.11 -16.65 -30.05
C ASP A 639 -17.90 -17.83 -30.66
N GLN A 640 -19.02 -18.10 -29.95
CA GLN A 640 -20.26 -18.82 -30.37
C GLN A 640 -20.14 -20.34 -30.65
N GLU A 641 -21.11 -21.19 -30.27
CA GLU A 641 -22.56 -20.95 -30.09
C GLU A 641 -23.22 -21.76 -28.95
N THR A 642 -24.54 -21.62 -28.83
CA THR A 642 -25.44 -22.06 -27.74
C THR A 642 -25.83 -23.54 -27.69
N SER A 643 -25.96 -24.06 -26.46
CA SER A 643 -27.04 -24.97 -25.95
C SER A 643 -27.38 -26.31 -26.65
N LEU A 644 -27.67 -27.34 -25.84
CA LEU A 644 -28.97 -28.04 -25.88
C LEU A 644 -29.21 -28.85 -24.58
N LEU A 645 -30.43 -29.40 -24.41
CA LEU A 645 -30.98 -29.88 -23.14
C LEU A 645 -31.49 -31.33 -23.20
N SER A 646 -31.89 -31.86 -22.03
CA SER A 646 -32.56 -33.16 -21.77
C SER A 646 -31.62 -34.39 -21.65
N SER A 647 -32.01 -35.49 -20.98
CA SER A 647 -33.36 -35.91 -20.54
C SER A 647 -33.40 -36.81 -19.29
N ALA A 648 -34.59 -36.86 -18.65
CA ALA A 648 -35.21 -37.94 -17.84
C ALA A 648 -34.41 -38.60 -16.67
N THR A 649 -34.72 -38.41 -15.38
CA THR A 649 -35.94 -38.71 -14.56
C THR A 649 -36.24 -40.19 -14.25
N THR A 650 -36.22 -40.53 -12.95
CA THR A 650 -37.16 -41.50 -12.33
C THR A 650 -37.43 -41.12 -10.87
N SER A 651 -38.60 -41.49 -10.34
CA SER A 651 -39.11 -41.06 -9.02
C SER A 651 -39.65 -42.23 -8.18
N ILE A 652 -39.54 -42.12 -6.84
CA ILE A 652 -40.32 -42.88 -5.84
C ILE A 652 -40.66 -41.92 -4.68
N SER A 653 -41.74 -42.18 -3.94
CA SER A 653 -42.52 -41.22 -3.14
C SER A 653 -42.30 -41.23 -1.62
N GLU A 654 -43.00 -40.30 -0.95
CA GLU A 654 -43.41 -40.25 0.47
C GLU A 654 -44.14 -41.56 0.90
N ASP A 655 -44.43 -41.87 2.19
CA ASP A 655 -45.13 -41.04 3.18
C ASP A 655 -45.12 -41.64 4.64
N ALA A 656 -45.68 -40.89 5.59
CA ALA A 656 -46.30 -41.26 6.88
C ALA A 656 -45.45 -41.50 8.16
N GLN A 657 -45.85 -40.78 9.24
CA GLN A 657 -45.57 -41.10 10.65
C GLN A 657 -46.65 -42.04 11.24
N PRO A 658 -46.44 -42.59 12.45
CA PRO A 658 -47.37 -42.22 13.53
C PRO A 658 -46.70 -41.91 14.89
N THR A 659 -47.49 -41.38 15.82
CA THR A 659 -47.08 -41.00 17.19
C THR A 659 -47.58 -42.00 18.24
N LEU A 660 -46.88 -42.09 19.40
CA LEU A 660 -47.48 -42.10 20.75
C LEU A 660 -46.41 -42.08 21.86
N SER A 661 -46.87 -41.92 23.11
CA SER A 661 -46.07 -41.46 24.26
C SER A 661 -45.81 -42.51 25.36
N ALA A 662 -44.66 -42.41 26.03
CA ALA A 662 -44.46 -42.87 27.42
C ALA A 662 -43.37 -42.02 28.12
N SER A 663 -43.41 -41.90 29.45
CA SER A 663 -42.53 -41.03 30.23
C SER A 663 -42.00 -41.69 31.51
N ALA A 664 -40.70 -41.55 31.79
CA ALA A 664 -40.09 -41.80 33.10
C ALA A 664 -38.69 -41.15 33.19
N ASP A 665 -38.41 -40.47 34.31
CA ASP A 665 -37.13 -40.40 35.06
C ASP A 665 -35.78 -40.10 34.36
N ARG A 666 -34.75 -39.53 35.01
CA ARG A 666 -34.65 -38.55 36.13
C ARG A 666 -33.19 -38.03 36.17
N PHE A 667 -32.95 -36.88 36.79
CA PHE A 667 -31.62 -36.39 37.24
C PHE A 667 -30.44 -36.43 36.23
N ALA A 668 -30.31 -35.36 35.44
CA ALA A 668 -29.02 -34.92 34.92
C ALA A 668 -28.91 -33.39 35.01
N GLY A 669 -28.34 -32.89 36.11
CA GLY A 669 -28.19 -31.45 36.40
C GLY A 669 -27.09 -30.78 35.58
N SER A 670 -27.21 -30.78 34.25
CA SER A 670 -26.26 -30.10 33.37
C SER A 670 -26.37 -28.59 33.52
N ARG A 671 -25.31 -27.95 34.02
CA ARG A 671 -25.16 -26.50 33.93
C ARG A 671 -24.88 -26.15 32.48
N ARG A 672 -25.95 -25.89 31.71
CA ARG A 672 -25.84 -25.36 30.35
C ARG A 672 -25.10 -24.02 30.45
N ALA A 673 -23.84 -23.99 30.05
CA ALA A 673 -23.10 -22.75 29.92
C ALA A 673 -23.90 -21.83 29.00
N GLN A 674 -24.20 -20.62 29.46
CA GLN A 674 -24.80 -19.61 28.60
C GLN A 674 -23.71 -19.19 27.62
N ALA A 675 -23.78 -19.72 26.39
CA ALA A 675 -23.11 -19.08 25.27
C ALA A 675 -23.64 -17.65 25.19
N THR A 676 -22.79 -16.67 25.47
CA THR A 676 -23.09 -15.25 25.34
C THR A 676 -23.32 -14.97 23.86
N SER A 677 -24.58 -14.97 23.45
CA SER A 677 -24.97 -14.68 22.07
C SER A 677 -24.40 -13.32 21.67
N THR A 678 -23.59 -13.28 20.61
CA THR A 678 -23.10 -12.03 20.04
C THR A 678 -24.28 -11.06 19.87
N PRO A 679 -24.17 -9.80 20.35
CA PRO A 679 -25.23 -8.81 20.20
C PRO A 679 -25.75 -8.77 18.76
N GLN A 680 -27.02 -8.45 18.58
CA GLN A 680 -27.56 -8.22 17.24
C GLN A 680 -27.22 -6.80 16.77
N ARG A 681 -27.14 -6.60 15.45
CA ARG A 681 -26.85 -5.26 14.90
C ARG A 681 -28.01 -4.33 15.21
N SER A 682 -27.71 -3.05 15.42
CA SER A 682 -28.74 -2.00 15.39
C SER A 682 -29.46 -2.01 14.04
N GLU A 683 -30.70 -1.52 13.98
CA GLU A 683 -31.49 -1.48 12.74
C GLU A 683 -30.77 -0.68 11.63
N ILE A 684 -30.11 0.41 12.01
CA ILE A 684 -29.32 1.28 11.12
C ILE A 684 -28.14 0.48 10.53
N CYS A 685 -27.34 -0.16 11.38
CA CYS A 685 -26.24 -0.99 10.88
C CYS A 685 -26.73 -2.21 10.10
N GLN A 686 -27.90 -2.78 10.43
CA GLN A 686 -28.48 -3.88 9.65
C GLN A 686 -28.85 -3.43 8.23
N LYS A 687 -29.42 -2.24 8.05
CA LYS A 687 -29.69 -1.65 6.71
C LYS A 687 -28.40 -1.42 5.93
N CYS A 688 -27.38 -0.82 6.55
CA CYS A 688 -26.07 -0.64 5.95
C CYS A 688 -25.44 -1.96 5.49
N PHE A 689 -25.48 -3.00 6.33
CA PHE A 689 -25.00 -4.33 5.96
C PHE A 689 -25.90 -5.05 4.93
N GLN A 690 -27.16 -4.66 4.73
CA GLN A 690 -27.99 -5.15 3.62
C GLN A 690 -27.61 -4.52 2.27
N GLN A 691 -27.12 -3.28 2.27
CA GLN A 691 -26.76 -2.54 1.05
C GLN A 691 -25.31 -2.79 0.59
N TYR A 692 -24.36 -2.80 1.53
CA TYR A 692 -22.92 -2.82 1.22
C TYR A 692 -22.29 -4.21 1.30
N CYS A 693 -22.91 -5.18 1.97
CA CYS A 693 -22.32 -6.51 2.13
C CYS A 693 -22.43 -7.37 0.85
N TYR A 694 -21.34 -8.02 0.47
CA TYR A 694 -21.41 -9.12 -0.49
C TYR A 694 -22.14 -10.33 0.11
N ASN A 695 -23.20 -10.78 -0.57
CA ASN A 695 -23.84 -12.07 -0.34
C ASN A 695 -23.63 -12.99 -1.55
N PRO A 696 -22.85 -14.08 -1.43
CA PRO A 696 -22.61 -15.01 -2.54
C PRO A 696 -23.87 -15.77 -2.98
N ASN A 697 -24.89 -15.85 -2.12
CA ASN A 697 -26.16 -16.52 -2.43
C ASN A 697 -27.17 -15.58 -3.11
N ALA A 698 -26.87 -14.28 -3.19
CA ALA A 698 -27.70 -13.27 -3.83
C ALA A 698 -26.82 -12.11 -4.35
N PRO A 699 -25.93 -12.36 -5.33
CA PRO A 699 -25.05 -11.33 -5.86
C PRO A 699 -25.86 -10.25 -6.60
N PRO A 700 -25.48 -8.96 -6.49
CA PRO A 700 -26.18 -7.87 -7.15
C PRO A 700 -25.92 -7.89 -8.68
N PRO A 701 -26.88 -7.45 -9.50
CA PRO A 701 -26.72 -7.38 -10.96
C PRO A 701 -25.80 -6.21 -11.38
N PRO A 702 -25.26 -6.22 -12.62
CA PRO A 702 -24.44 -5.12 -13.13
C PRO A 702 -25.16 -3.76 -13.11
N SER A 703 -26.49 -3.77 -13.33
CA SER A 703 -27.35 -2.59 -13.30
C SER A 703 -27.47 -1.91 -11.92
N SER A 704 -26.87 -2.48 -10.87
CA SER A 704 -26.87 -1.92 -9.53
C SER A 704 -26.06 -0.62 -9.41
N VAL A 705 -25.15 -0.33 -10.34
CA VAL A 705 -24.34 0.92 -10.37
C VAL A 705 -24.43 1.58 -11.76
N PRO A 706 -25.58 2.19 -12.13
CA PRO A 706 -25.79 2.73 -13.47
C PRO A 706 -25.13 4.10 -13.67
N GLY A 707 -24.82 4.45 -14.93
CA GLY A 707 -24.43 5.81 -15.33
C GLY A 707 -23.00 6.21 -14.99
N ARG A 708 -22.07 5.25 -14.83
CA ARG A 708 -20.63 5.54 -14.68
C ARG A 708 -19.97 5.84 -16.03
N GLN A 709 -19.20 6.92 -16.10
CA GLN A 709 -18.27 7.17 -17.22
C GLN A 709 -16.91 6.56 -16.88
N THR A 710 -16.42 5.65 -17.73
CA THR A 710 -15.18 4.88 -17.48
C THR A 710 -13.97 5.34 -18.29
N VAL A 711 -14.17 6.13 -19.34
CA VAL A 711 -13.08 6.62 -20.20
C VAL A 711 -12.45 7.87 -19.58
N PHE A 712 -11.13 7.88 -19.40
CA PHE A 712 -10.41 9.08 -19.02
C PHE A 712 -10.37 10.05 -20.22
N GLU A 713 -10.98 11.21 -20.05
CA GLU A 713 -10.73 12.37 -20.91
C GLU A 713 -9.82 13.32 -20.13
N GLN A 714 -8.66 13.70 -20.66
CA GLN A 714 -7.82 14.71 -20.02
C GLN A 714 -8.60 16.03 -19.89
N PRO A 715 -8.51 16.74 -18.75
CA PRO A 715 -8.98 18.12 -18.69
C PRO A 715 -8.25 18.93 -19.76
N LEU A 716 -9.00 19.56 -20.67
CA LEU A 716 -8.43 20.43 -21.70
C LEU A 716 -7.54 21.48 -21.02
N PRO A 717 -6.26 21.63 -21.41
CA PRO A 717 -5.32 22.47 -20.68
C PRO A 717 -5.80 23.93 -20.71
N LEU A 718 -6.09 24.46 -19.51
CA LEU A 718 -6.56 25.84 -19.37
C LEU A 718 -5.48 26.87 -19.76
N GLY A 719 -4.21 26.45 -19.77
CA GLY A 719 -3.14 27.10 -20.52
C GLY A 719 -3.00 26.56 -21.95
N GLY A 720 -3.41 27.34 -22.95
CA GLY A 720 -3.08 27.06 -24.36
C GLY A 720 -4.03 27.69 -25.37
N ILE A 721 -5.33 27.38 -25.27
CA ILE A 721 -6.36 27.77 -26.27
C ILE A 721 -7.49 28.64 -25.69
N PRO A 722 -8.01 28.42 -24.46
CA PRO A 722 -9.16 29.19 -23.95
C PRO A 722 -8.93 30.71 -23.89
N GLN A 723 -7.71 31.16 -23.59
CA GLN A 723 -7.34 32.58 -23.64
C GLN A 723 -7.59 33.20 -25.02
N VAL A 724 -7.18 32.53 -26.11
CA VAL A 724 -7.35 33.06 -27.47
C VAL A 724 -8.83 33.05 -27.87
N GLU A 725 -9.57 31.97 -27.61
CA GLU A 725 -11.01 31.94 -27.92
C GLU A 725 -11.81 32.95 -27.10
N TYR A 726 -11.50 33.11 -25.81
CA TYR A 726 -12.15 34.09 -24.94
C TYR A 726 -11.80 35.53 -25.33
N TRP A 727 -10.53 35.80 -25.67
CA TRP A 727 -10.07 37.09 -26.19
C TRP A 727 -10.74 37.42 -27.53
N VAL A 728 -10.81 36.47 -28.46
CA VAL A 728 -11.54 36.62 -29.73
C VAL A 728 -13.05 36.74 -29.53
N LYS A 729 -13.65 36.15 -28.48
CA LYS A 729 -15.06 36.36 -28.11
C LYS A 729 -15.33 37.75 -27.56
N THR A 730 -14.45 38.28 -26.72
CA THR A 730 -14.60 39.58 -26.05
C THR A 730 -14.24 40.75 -26.97
N HIS A 731 -13.13 40.66 -27.71
CA HIS A 731 -12.63 41.69 -28.63
C HIS A 731 -13.17 41.51 -30.06
N LYS A 732 -14.23 40.70 -30.23
CA LYS A 732 -14.77 40.33 -31.56
C LYS A 732 -15.23 41.54 -32.39
N ALA A 733 -15.71 42.59 -31.72
CA ALA A 733 -16.10 43.85 -32.35
C ALA A 733 -14.88 44.68 -32.78
N GLU A 734 -13.80 44.69 -32.00
CA GLU A 734 -12.56 45.39 -32.31
C GLU A 734 -11.79 44.70 -33.43
N LEU A 735 -11.71 43.38 -33.41
CA LEU A 735 -11.18 42.56 -34.50
C LEU A 735 -11.96 42.76 -35.80
N ALA A 736 -13.30 42.80 -35.74
CA ALA A 736 -14.12 43.15 -36.90
C ALA A 736 -13.84 44.58 -37.40
N GLY A 737 -13.64 45.54 -36.50
CA GLY A 737 -13.24 46.91 -36.82
C GLY A 737 -11.86 46.99 -37.50
N ILE A 738 -10.87 46.23 -37.01
CA ILE A 738 -9.53 46.14 -37.60
C ILE A 738 -9.60 45.50 -38.99
N VAL A 739 -10.33 44.40 -39.16
CA VAL A 739 -10.50 43.73 -40.48
C VAL A 739 -11.22 44.66 -41.46
N LEU A 740 -12.29 45.35 -41.04
CA LEU A 740 -12.97 46.35 -41.87
C LEU A 740 -12.05 47.52 -42.23
N GLY A 741 -11.22 47.99 -41.29
CA GLY A 741 -10.22 49.04 -41.53
C GLY A 741 -9.15 48.62 -42.54
N VAL A 742 -8.63 47.39 -42.44
CA VAL A 742 -7.66 46.82 -43.39
C VAL A 742 -8.29 46.62 -44.77
N VAL A 743 -9.51 46.10 -44.85
CA VAL A 743 -10.24 45.94 -46.14
C VAL A 743 -10.54 47.31 -46.76
N ALA A 744 -10.93 48.32 -45.97
CA ALA A 744 -11.15 49.68 -46.46
C ALA A 744 -9.84 50.34 -46.92
N PHE A 745 -8.72 50.13 -46.22
CA PHE A 745 -7.41 50.63 -46.61
C PHE A 745 -6.92 49.99 -47.92
N ILE A 746 -7.03 48.67 -48.05
CA ILE A 746 -6.67 47.94 -49.29
C ILE A 746 -7.59 48.37 -50.44
N GLY A 747 -8.90 48.48 -50.22
CA GLY A 747 -9.86 48.98 -51.21
C GLY A 747 -9.57 50.41 -51.65
N GLY A 748 -9.21 51.29 -50.71
CA GLY A 748 -8.81 52.67 -50.99
C GLY A 748 -7.49 52.77 -51.76
N ALA A 749 -6.50 51.92 -51.44
CA ALA A 749 -5.24 51.85 -52.17
C ALA A 749 -5.44 51.36 -53.61
N ILE A 750 -6.25 50.31 -53.81
CA ILE A 750 -6.60 49.79 -55.14
C ILE A 750 -7.38 50.86 -55.94
N GLY A 751 -8.38 51.51 -55.32
CA GLY A 751 -9.14 52.59 -55.96
C GLY A 751 -8.29 53.80 -56.35
N GLY A 752 -7.33 54.20 -55.51
CA GLY A 752 -6.37 55.25 -55.82
C GLY A 752 -5.45 54.88 -56.99
N ILE A 753 -4.99 53.63 -57.07
CA ILE A 753 -4.23 53.11 -58.21
C ILE A 753 -5.08 53.11 -59.49
N SER A 754 -6.38 52.78 -59.41
CA SER A 754 -7.29 52.87 -60.56
C SER A 754 -7.51 54.31 -61.03
N ILE A 755 -7.70 55.27 -60.12
CA ILE A 755 -7.89 56.69 -60.50
C ILE A 755 -6.63 57.24 -61.19
N LEU A 756 -5.44 56.96 -60.64
CA LEU A 756 -4.17 57.37 -61.26
C LEU A 756 -3.93 56.70 -62.63
N ALA A 757 -4.51 55.51 -62.87
CA ALA A 757 -4.45 54.83 -64.17
C ALA A 757 -5.47 55.37 -65.19
N GLU A 758 -6.56 55.98 -64.75
CA GLU A 758 -7.53 56.68 -65.60
C GLU A 758 -7.00 58.08 -65.98
N GLU A 759 -6.42 58.80 -65.02
CA GLU A 759 -5.82 60.12 -65.24
C GLU A 759 -4.62 60.05 -66.20
N ALA A 760 -3.80 58.99 -66.11
CA ALA A 760 -2.73 58.69 -67.07
C ALA A 760 -3.22 58.29 -68.48
N ARG A 761 -4.52 58.00 -68.67
CA ARG A 761 -5.11 57.72 -69.99
C ARG A 761 -5.57 58.97 -70.73
N GLU A 762 -5.92 60.05 -70.04
CA GLU A 762 -6.30 61.29 -70.74
C GLU A 762 -5.07 61.97 -71.39
N GLU A 763 -3.90 61.93 -70.76
CA GLU A 763 -2.66 62.50 -71.34
C GLU A 763 -2.12 61.75 -72.58
N THR A 764 -2.56 60.52 -72.86
CA THR A 764 -2.03 59.71 -73.98
C THR A 764 -2.80 59.85 -75.30
N THR A 765 -3.73 60.82 -75.41
CA THR A 765 -4.60 60.99 -76.61
C THR A 765 -4.24 62.20 -77.51
N VAL A 766 -2.95 62.53 -77.64
CA VAL A 766 -2.47 63.48 -78.67
C VAL A 766 -1.31 62.85 -79.47
N LEU A 767 -1.65 62.23 -80.60
CA LEU A 767 -0.70 61.86 -81.65
C LEU A 767 -0.70 62.93 -82.77
N PRO A 768 0.44 63.17 -83.44
CA PRO A 768 0.55 64.25 -84.42
C PRO A 768 -0.15 63.92 -85.74
N GLY A 769 -1.08 64.79 -86.13
CA GLY A 769 -1.50 64.97 -87.52
C GLY A 769 -0.69 66.09 -88.20
N GLY A 770 -0.53 66.00 -89.52
CA GLY A 770 -0.02 67.09 -90.37
C GLY A 770 -1.13 67.83 -91.10
#